data_AF-A0A2D7CQC7-F1
#
_entry.id   AF-A0A2D7CQC7-F1
#
_cell.length_a   1.000
_cell.length_b   1.000
_cell.length_c   1.000
_cell.angle_alpha   90.00
_cell.angle_beta   90.00
_cell.angle_gamma   90.00
#
_symmetry.space_group_name_H-M   'P 1'
#
loop_
_entity.id
_entity.type
_entity.pdbx_description
1 polymer ?
#
loop_
_entity_poly.entity_id
_entity_poly.type
_entity_poly.pdbx_seq_one_letter_code
_entity_poly.pdbx_strand_id
1 'polypeptide(L)'
;MTTVATSFPWKRIEEKPENFEDVVKLIDSAIAKDTPQDYKVISEDDMCLELFLEKYPKMKRWFGTILFPENKVVKTSTEMIIEKNKRKQIERDLENFTRNTKYEINNQMFKYSVFNYLYILWWCSEIHVNSRKVRPLIILDAIISMNRINRMVTFHNPRYAIGFQNGEAEMNKLVTEDYFELLFNNPKLLVRSSFQSQDNFIQLHKEQRQTLDLIGNALKMDRPLLLGNQMPTGHGKTFLAIPLAKQLSTEMNAEKKKTVLFACSNELVNMDVASNALIGNQLHLWMAKYIFVEKQKKLPDGTVILEKKPQVLIRPYKRCFPATWKSVYRKEDEKKTGTIEEQWRFYVGATRKKPDIIVADLLSCKFLLKAQEALDNPFVGYIDEFVSDKESNKVMAEICHYLPRQTVLLSSILPKFESLPQVVQQFCNRHEGIVSEVVHRVQSAEVSIPCVVVDQDGHVRFPHHLIQTRPELLHLISEMRTNPRIRRTYSPKHVFYWAKDLAPILPKNLQFFYNFPTIGAIHLSGILEYVVRLFEFLCENFDYLETFQKYRPRVMKKISFSKMFTTQSIFYEGKTLYITKDVIEKTRKSANKLFDEERFVKIEKLITERDKKIKGFQKQQRSSERRKPTKADNKEKLINKQETIQQKMAFAEDIENTAVRIPEDFIVNTEEHFRRFHPNVSAKGMPINTNRIVLEDYFFDSFCDIDLYLLMAGIGMYDVKRQTEHQRNLVMKIYNDLSFFCAGLDVVYGTNLAGLINIAIDQEFARDVSIATLYQLMGRVGRIGRSYHANIIANHESTVQKLLCLDENIDIDNDIEKMFQNFSPE
;
A
#
# COMPACT_ATOMS: atom_id res chain seq x y z
N MET A 1 -14.85 -22.96 35.40
CA MET A 1 -14.92 -22.11 34.18
C MET A 1 -13.82 -21.06 34.27
N THR A 2 -12.71 -21.27 33.59
CA THR A 2 -11.65 -20.27 33.45
C THR A 2 -12.09 -19.25 32.41
N THR A 3 -12.43 -18.04 32.85
CA THR A 3 -12.66 -16.90 31.98
C THR A 3 -11.33 -16.54 31.30
N VAL A 4 -11.11 -17.07 30.10
CA VAL A 4 -9.99 -16.63 29.26
C VAL A 4 -10.36 -15.24 28.74
N ALA A 5 -9.87 -14.20 29.42
CA ALA A 5 -9.92 -12.84 28.91
C ALA A 5 -9.01 -12.75 27.67
N THR A 6 -9.55 -13.08 26.50
CA THR A 6 -8.85 -12.85 25.24
C THR A 6 -8.96 -11.37 24.89
N SER A 7 -7.85 -10.65 24.79
CA SER A 7 -7.77 -9.27 24.31
C SER A 7 -8.18 -9.08 22.83
N PHE A 8 -8.75 -10.10 22.19
CA PHE A 8 -8.95 -10.16 20.74
C PHE A 8 -10.42 -9.94 20.35
N PRO A 9 -10.75 -8.88 19.60
CA PRO A 9 -12.07 -8.74 19.00
C PRO A 9 -12.11 -9.56 17.70
N TRP A 10 -12.38 -10.86 17.80
CA TRP A 10 -12.59 -11.78 16.66
C TRP A 10 -13.59 -11.27 15.61
N LYS A 11 -14.43 -10.28 15.96
CA LYS A 11 -15.43 -9.66 15.10
C LYS A 11 -14.85 -8.80 13.96
N ARG A 12 -13.60 -8.29 14.03
CA ARG A 12 -13.05 -7.36 13.03
C ARG A 12 -12.59 -7.98 11.70
N ILE A 13 -12.37 -9.30 11.65
CA ILE A 13 -11.94 -10.00 10.42
C ILE A 13 -13.13 -10.22 9.45
N GLU A 14 -14.36 -9.89 9.86
CA GLU A 14 -15.56 -10.26 9.12
C GLU A 14 -15.90 -9.34 7.93
N GLU A 15 -15.25 -8.19 7.83
CA GLU A 15 -15.44 -7.23 6.74
C GLU A 15 -14.75 -7.72 5.46
N LYS A 16 -15.46 -7.63 4.32
CA LYS A 16 -14.82 -7.89 3.03
C LYS A 16 -13.78 -6.79 2.79
N PRO A 17 -12.54 -7.12 2.41
CA PRO A 17 -11.56 -6.11 2.06
C PRO A 17 -12.06 -5.27 0.88
N GLU A 18 -11.69 -3.98 0.87
CA GLU A 18 -12.16 -3.00 -0.12
C GLU A 18 -11.87 -3.41 -1.57
N ASN A 19 -10.84 -4.24 -1.80
CA ASN A 19 -10.36 -4.66 -3.13
C ASN A 19 -10.56 -6.17 -3.38
N PHE A 20 -11.72 -6.72 -3.02
CA PHE A 20 -12.02 -8.15 -3.13
C PHE A 20 -11.73 -8.75 -4.52
N GLU A 21 -12.20 -8.12 -5.60
CA GLU A 21 -12.04 -8.64 -6.97
C GLU A 21 -10.58 -8.68 -7.41
N ASP A 22 -9.81 -7.68 -6.99
CA ASP A 22 -8.39 -7.55 -7.30
C ASP A 22 -7.58 -8.69 -6.70
N VAL A 23 -7.89 -9.07 -5.46
CA VAL A 23 -7.23 -10.19 -4.77
C VAL A 23 -7.53 -11.52 -5.45
N VAL A 24 -8.80 -11.76 -5.83
CA VAL A 24 -9.17 -13.00 -6.53
C VAL A 24 -8.39 -13.13 -7.84
N LYS A 25 -8.32 -12.05 -8.63
CA LYS A 25 -7.56 -12.04 -9.90
C LYS A 25 -6.07 -12.27 -9.68
N LEU A 26 -5.49 -11.72 -8.61
CA LEU A 26 -4.07 -11.91 -8.27
C LEU A 26 -3.77 -13.38 -7.94
N ILE A 27 -4.66 -14.01 -7.17
CA ILE A 27 -4.57 -15.43 -6.84
C ILE A 27 -4.69 -16.28 -8.12
N ASP A 28 -5.67 -16.01 -8.97
CA ASP A 28 -5.87 -16.74 -10.22
C ASP A 28 -4.67 -16.58 -11.16
N SER A 29 -4.13 -15.35 -11.28
CA SER A 29 -2.93 -15.06 -12.06
C SER A 29 -1.69 -15.79 -11.54
N ALA A 30 -1.60 -16.05 -10.24
CA ALA A 30 -0.47 -16.77 -9.67
C ALA A 30 -0.50 -18.28 -9.97
N ILE A 31 -1.68 -18.83 -10.19
CA ILE A 31 -1.91 -20.27 -10.39
C ILE A 31 -1.85 -20.63 -11.88
N ALA A 32 -2.17 -19.68 -12.76
CA ALA A 32 -2.13 -19.91 -14.20
C ALA A 32 -0.71 -20.28 -14.66
N LYS A 33 -0.49 -21.56 -14.99
CA LYS A 33 0.78 -22.07 -15.54
C LYS A 33 1.05 -21.45 -16.90
N ASP A 34 2.26 -20.92 -17.07
CA ASP A 34 2.90 -20.46 -18.30
C ASP A 34 2.01 -20.40 -19.54
N THR A 35 1.38 -19.26 -19.73
CA THR A 35 1.69 -18.53 -20.96
C THR A 35 2.53 -17.34 -20.52
N PRO A 36 3.78 -17.19 -20.98
CA PRO A 36 4.43 -15.89 -20.98
C PRO A 36 3.39 -14.95 -21.57
N GLN A 37 2.84 -14.06 -20.74
CA GLN A 37 1.96 -13.02 -21.24
C GLN A 37 2.88 -11.99 -21.88
N ASP A 38 3.46 -12.35 -23.03
CA ASP A 38 3.71 -11.39 -24.08
C ASP A 38 2.39 -10.66 -24.23
N TYR A 39 2.38 -9.41 -23.79
CA TYR A 39 1.21 -8.54 -23.73
C TYR A 39 0.20 -8.87 -24.84
N LYS A 40 -1.03 -9.18 -24.41
CA LYS A 40 -2.16 -9.68 -25.22
C LYS A 40 -1.88 -9.61 -26.72
N VAL A 41 -1.47 -10.75 -27.26
CA VAL A 41 -1.53 -11.01 -28.69
C VAL A 41 -2.96 -10.78 -29.16
N ILE A 42 -3.21 -9.67 -29.84
CA ILE A 42 -4.53 -9.43 -30.44
C ILE A 42 -4.54 -10.13 -31.81
N SER A 43 -5.19 -11.30 -31.88
CA SER A 43 -5.39 -12.08 -33.11
C SER A 43 -6.87 -12.28 -33.47
N GLU A 44 -7.75 -11.34 -33.11
CA GLU A 44 -9.20 -11.49 -33.32
C GLU A 44 -9.76 -10.67 -34.50
N ASP A 45 -10.41 -11.43 -35.39
CA ASP A 45 -11.35 -11.16 -36.49
C ASP A 45 -11.31 -9.78 -37.19
N ASP A 46 -11.01 -9.78 -38.50
CA ASP A 46 -11.19 -8.63 -39.39
C ASP A 46 -12.62 -8.08 -39.31
N MET A 47 -13.61 -8.93 -39.00
CA MET A 47 -15.00 -8.55 -38.77
C MET A 47 -15.17 -7.52 -37.64
N CYS A 48 -14.38 -7.61 -36.55
CA CYS A 48 -14.46 -6.63 -35.46
C CYS A 48 -14.02 -5.24 -35.93
N LEU A 49 -12.93 -5.18 -36.70
CA LEU A 49 -12.41 -3.92 -37.24
C LEU A 49 -13.34 -3.36 -38.32
N GLU A 50 -13.85 -4.21 -39.21
CA GLU A 50 -14.79 -3.84 -40.27
C GLU A 50 -16.05 -3.19 -39.68
N LEU A 51 -16.72 -3.86 -38.74
CA LEU A 51 -17.93 -3.35 -38.08
C LEU A 51 -17.64 -2.09 -37.26
N PHE A 52 -16.47 -1.99 -36.63
CA PHE A 52 -16.04 -0.77 -35.94
C PHE A 52 -15.90 0.41 -36.91
N LEU A 53 -15.28 0.21 -38.08
CA LEU A 53 -15.11 1.25 -39.09
C LEU A 53 -16.40 1.58 -39.86
N GLU A 54 -17.33 0.63 -39.97
CA GLU A 54 -18.69 0.84 -40.47
C GLU A 54 -19.46 1.76 -39.51
N LYS A 55 -19.46 1.45 -38.21
CA LYS A 55 -20.17 2.22 -37.19
C LYS A 55 -19.54 3.58 -36.89
N TYR A 56 -18.21 3.68 -36.97
CA TYR A 56 -17.46 4.92 -36.72
C TYR A 56 -16.63 5.35 -37.94
N PRO A 57 -17.28 5.84 -39.03
CA PRO A 57 -16.58 6.15 -40.29
C PRO A 57 -15.43 7.15 -40.16
N LYS A 58 -15.50 8.08 -39.18
CA LYS A 58 -14.42 9.04 -38.90
C LYS A 58 -13.10 8.36 -38.53
N MET A 59 -13.16 7.15 -37.96
CA MET A 59 -11.96 6.38 -37.59
C MET A 59 -11.20 5.87 -38.81
N LYS A 60 -11.82 5.78 -40.00
CA LYS A 60 -11.13 5.38 -41.23
C LYS A 60 -9.90 6.25 -41.52
N ARG A 61 -9.92 7.54 -41.13
CA ARG A 61 -8.75 8.43 -41.27
C ARG A 61 -7.53 7.92 -40.50
N TRP A 62 -7.72 7.33 -39.31
CA TRP A 62 -6.62 6.82 -38.49
C TRP A 62 -6.13 5.47 -38.99
N PHE A 63 -7.01 4.68 -39.59
CA PHE A 63 -6.66 3.37 -40.14
C PHE A 63 -6.13 3.42 -41.58
N GLY A 64 -6.28 4.54 -42.28
CA GLY A 64 -5.90 4.69 -43.68
C GLY A 64 -6.82 3.90 -44.63
N THR A 65 -6.39 3.76 -45.89
CA THR A 65 -7.11 2.95 -46.87
C THR A 65 -6.90 1.47 -46.57
N ILE A 66 -7.83 0.87 -45.82
CA ILE A 66 -7.84 -0.57 -45.56
C ILE A 66 -8.65 -1.27 -46.66
N LEU A 67 -7.98 -2.15 -47.41
CA LEU A 67 -8.64 -3.14 -48.25
C LEU A 67 -8.93 -4.38 -47.42
N PHE A 68 -10.20 -4.68 -47.17
CA PHE A 68 -10.63 -5.96 -46.61
C PHE A 68 -10.71 -6.98 -47.75
N PRO A 69 -10.07 -8.17 -47.65
CA PRO A 69 -10.16 -9.19 -48.69
C PRO A 69 -11.63 -9.61 -48.86
N GLU A 70 -12.13 -9.60 -50.10
CA GLU A 70 -13.40 -10.22 -50.44
C GLU A 70 -13.28 -11.73 -50.27
N ASN A 71 -13.50 -12.23 -49.06
CA ASN A 71 -13.54 -13.67 -48.81
C ASN A 71 -14.85 -14.24 -49.37
N LYS A 72 -14.87 -14.56 -50.66
CA LYS A 72 -15.94 -15.33 -51.33
C LYS A 72 -15.84 -16.82 -51.02
N VAL A 73 -15.73 -17.18 -49.75
CA VAL A 73 -15.80 -18.58 -49.30
C VAL A 73 -17.28 -18.94 -49.12
N VAL A 74 -17.75 -20.00 -49.77
CA VAL A 74 -19.10 -20.54 -49.59
C VAL A 74 -19.21 -21.08 -48.17
N LYS A 75 -19.92 -20.36 -47.30
CA LYS A 75 -20.15 -20.73 -45.90
C LYS A 75 -21.36 -21.65 -45.79
N THR A 76 -21.28 -22.64 -44.92
CA THR A 76 -22.41 -23.50 -44.54
C THR A 76 -23.50 -22.71 -43.79
N SER A 77 -24.72 -23.23 -43.73
CA SER A 77 -25.83 -22.61 -42.98
C SER A 77 -25.51 -22.39 -41.51
N THR A 78 -24.81 -23.34 -40.88
CA THR A 78 -24.36 -23.24 -39.48
C THR A 78 -23.34 -22.12 -39.30
N GLU A 79 -22.35 -22.01 -40.20
CA GLU A 79 -21.34 -20.95 -40.16
C GLU A 79 -21.98 -19.57 -40.32
N MET A 80 -22.96 -19.42 -41.21
CA MET A 80 -23.71 -18.17 -41.37
C MET A 80 -24.47 -17.77 -40.09
N ILE A 81 -25.06 -18.73 -39.36
CA ILE A 81 -25.76 -18.46 -38.10
C ILE A 81 -24.76 -18.03 -37.01
N ILE A 82 -23.62 -18.72 -36.89
CA ILE A 82 -22.56 -18.37 -35.95
C ILE A 82 -22.03 -16.97 -36.22
N GLU A 83 -21.73 -16.64 -37.48
CA GLU A 83 -21.26 -15.33 -37.91
C GLU A 83 -22.30 -14.24 -37.63
N LYS A 84 -23.58 -14.47 -37.94
CA LYS A 84 -24.67 -13.53 -37.63
C LYS A 84 -24.78 -13.26 -36.13
N ASN A 85 -24.62 -14.29 -35.29
CA ASN A 85 -24.66 -14.15 -33.83
C ASN A 85 -23.43 -13.40 -33.31
N LYS A 86 -22.23 -13.67 -33.86
CA LYS A 86 -21.01 -12.91 -33.56
C LYS A 86 -21.17 -11.44 -33.93
N ARG A 87 -21.64 -11.13 -35.15
CA ARG A 87 -21.92 -9.77 -35.62
C ARG A 87 -22.88 -9.02 -34.70
N LYS A 88 -24.02 -9.63 -34.34
CA LYS A 88 -24.95 -9.03 -33.37
C LYS A 88 -24.32 -8.75 -32.01
N GLN A 89 -23.44 -9.64 -31.55
CA GLN A 89 -22.73 -9.42 -30.29
C GLN A 89 -21.72 -8.27 -30.39
N ILE A 90 -20.98 -8.19 -31.50
CA ILE A 90 -20.07 -7.08 -31.79
C ILE A 90 -20.84 -5.76 -31.83
N GLU A 91 -21.97 -5.71 -32.53
CA GLU A 91 -22.80 -4.50 -32.63
C GLU A 91 -23.26 -4.00 -31.26
N ARG A 92 -23.67 -4.91 -30.36
CA ARG A 92 -24.01 -4.61 -28.95
C ARG A 92 -22.82 -4.06 -28.17
N ASP A 93 -21.65 -4.69 -28.27
CA ASP A 93 -20.44 -4.19 -27.60
C ASP A 93 -20.11 -2.76 -28.10
N LEU A 94 -20.24 -2.52 -29.40
CA LEU A 94 -20.04 -1.20 -29.99
C LEU A 94 -21.13 -0.18 -29.60
N GLU A 95 -22.32 -0.58 -29.16
CA GLU A 95 -23.36 0.35 -28.63
C GLU A 95 -22.97 0.92 -27.27
N ASN A 96 -22.12 0.20 -26.52
CA ASN A 96 -21.62 0.67 -25.23
C ASN A 96 -20.51 1.72 -25.36
N PHE A 97 -20.05 2.03 -26.57
CA PHE A 97 -19.10 3.10 -26.87
C PHE A 97 -19.81 4.45 -26.68
N THR A 98 -19.84 4.88 -25.43
CA THR A 98 -20.55 6.07 -25.00
C THR A 98 -19.57 7.10 -24.50
N ARG A 99 -19.88 8.36 -24.79
CA ARG A 99 -19.13 9.52 -24.34
C ARG A 99 -19.91 10.18 -23.23
N ASN A 100 -19.28 10.38 -22.08
CA ASN A 100 -19.87 11.23 -21.05
C ASN A 100 -19.60 12.71 -21.36
N THR A 101 -20.37 13.61 -20.73
CA THR A 101 -20.27 15.06 -20.94
C THR A 101 -18.90 15.64 -20.55
N LYS A 102 -18.15 14.92 -19.72
CA LYS A 102 -16.81 15.30 -19.24
C LYS A 102 -15.67 14.72 -20.08
N TYR A 103 -15.94 13.87 -21.07
CA TYR A 103 -14.96 13.11 -21.85
C TYR A 103 -14.09 12.15 -21.01
N GLU A 104 -14.52 11.76 -19.82
CA GLU A 104 -13.84 10.71 -19.05
C GLU A 104 -14.16 9.35 -19.69
N ILE A 105 -13.21 8.41 -19.67
CA ILE A 105 -13.48 7.05 -20.15
C ILE A 105 -14.46 6.35 -19.20
N ASN A 106 -15.44 5.62 -19.74
CA ASN A 106 -16.33 4.82 -18.89
C ASN A 106 -15.69 3.45 -18.64
N ASN A 107 -15.77 2.94 -17.41
CA ASN A 107 -15.39 1.56 -17.12
C ASN A 107 -16.42 0.60 -17.73
N GLN A 108 -16.12 0.10 -18.93
CA GLN A 108 -16.98 -0.80 -19.70
C GLN A 108 -16.23 -2.10 -19.91
N MET A 109 -16.87 -3.23 -19.64
CA MET A 109 -16.31 -4.54 -19.95
C MET A 109 -16.91 -5.04 -21.25
N PHE A 110 -16.05 -5.26 -22.24
CA PHE A 110 -16.45 -5.83 -23.53
C PHE A 110 -16.24 -7.33 -23.54
N LYS A 111 -17.08 -8.04 -24.32
CA LYS A 111 -16.96 -9.48 -24.46
C LYS A 111 -15.70 -9.85 -25.23
N TYR A 112 -15.39 -9.08 -26.28
CA TYR A 112 -14.17 -9.23 -27.07
C TYR A 112 -13.08 -8.33 -26.52
N SER A 113 -11.90 -8.92 -26.28
CA SER A 113 -10.79 -8.19 -25.66
C SER A 113 -10.31 -7.01 -26.51
N VAL A 114 -10.36 -7.14 -27.85
CA VAL A 114 -9.99 -6.10 -28.82
C VAL A 114 -10.81 -4.81 -28.66
N PHE A 115 -12.07 -4.89 -28.21
CA PHE A 115 -12.90 -3.71 -28.03
C PHE A 115 -12.47 -2.82 -26.87
N ASN A 116 -11.76 -3.35 -25.85
CA ASN A 116 -11.16 -2.49 -24.83
C ASN A 116 -10.17 -1.51 -25.46
N TYR A 117 -9.39 -1.97 -26.46
CA TYR A 117 -8.42 -1.14 -27.18
C TYR A 117 -9.08 -0.22 -28.18
N LEU A 118 -10.02 -0.73 -28.99
CA LEU A 118 -10.76 0.09 -29.96
C LEU A 118 -11.58 1.17 -29.25
N TYR A 119 -12.08 0.90 -28.04
CA TYR A 119 -12.77 1.90 -27.22
C TYR A 119 -11.84 3.04 -26.81
N ILE A 120 -10.61 2.73 -26.41
CA ILE A 120 -9.59 3.75 -26.10
C ILE A 120 -9.20 4.54 -27.34
N LEU A 121 -9.03 3.87 -28.50
CA LEU A 121 -8.74 4.53 -29.77
C LEU A 121 -9.86 5.49 -30.20
N TRP A 122 -11.10 5.04 -30.12
CA TRP A 122 -12.28 5.87 -30.37
C TRP A 122 -12.37 7.05 -29.39
N TRP A 123 -12.15 6.82 -28.10
CA TRP A 123 -12.14 7.86 -27.07
C TRP A 123 -11.06 8.92 -27.33
N CYS A 124 -9.85 8.50 -27.71
CA CYS A 124 -8.77 9.40 -28.10
C CYS A 124 -9.15 10.25 -29.33
N SER A 125 -9.82 9.66 -30.31
CA SER A 125 -10.30 10.38 -31.50
C SER A 125 -11.36 11.45 -31.14
N GLU A 126 -12.30 11.10 -30.27
CA GLU A 126 -13.29 12.06 -29.76
C GLU A 126 -12.63 13.22 -29.01
N ILE A 127 -11.59 12.94 -28.22
CA ILE A 127 -10.79 13.97 -27.53
C ILE A 127 -10.03 14.83 -28.54
N HIS A 128 -9.37 14.23 -29.52
CA HIS A 128 -8.58 14.94 -30.53
C HIS A 128 -9.45 15.94 -31.31
N VAL A 129 -10.63 15.51 -31.77
CA VAL A 129 -11.58 16.35 -32.50
C VAL A 129 -12.12 17.50 -31.64
N ASN A 130 -12.20 17.31 -30.32
CA ASN A 130 -12.82 18.27 -29.40
C ASN A 130 -11.82 18.89 -28.41
N SER A 131 -10.51 18.84 -28.66
CA SER A 131 -9.46 19.14 -27.68
C SER A 131 -9.64 20.48 -26.95
N ARG A 132 -10.14 21.51 -27.64
CA ARG A 132 -10.43 22.83 -27.06
C ARG A 132 -11.49 22.83 -25.94
N LYS A 133 -12.37 21.82 -25.90
CA LYS A 133 -13.46 21.67 -24.92
C LYS A 133 -13.11 20.67 -23.81
N VAL A 134 -11.99 19.97 -23.93
CA VAL A 134 -11.60 18.89 -23.02
C VAL A 134 -10.60 19.43 -22.01
N ARG A 135 -10.72 19.02 -20.74
CA ARG A 135 -9.75 19.40 -19.71
C ARG A 135 -8.35 18.87 -20.08
N PRO A 136 -7.27 19.65 -19.94
CA PRO A 136 -5.91 19.22 -20.29
C PRO A 136 -5.50 17.88 -19.66
N LEU A 137 -5.94 17.61 -18.42
CA LEU A 137 -5.63 16.36 -17.72
C LEU A 137 -6.20 15.12 -18.42
N ILE A 138 -7.39 15.25 -19.04
CA ILE A 138 -8.02 14.15 -19.78
C ILE A 138 -7.30 13.93 -21.11
N ILE A 139 -6.88 15.02 -21.78
CA ILE A 139 -6.08 14.93 -23.00
C ILE A 139 -4.75 14.23 -22.70
N LEU A 140 -4.08 14.59 -21.60
CA LEU A 140 -2.83 13.97 -21.16
C LEU A 140 -3.02 12.47 -20.93
N ASP A 141 -4.06 12.05 -20.23
CA ASP A 141 -4.36 10.64 -19.98
C ASP A 141 -4.64 9.87 -21.28
N ALA A 142 -5.35 10.48 -22.23
CA ALA A 142 -5.59 9.88 -23.55
C ALA A 142 -4.28 9.69 -24.34
N ILE A 143 -3.39 10.68 -24.34
CA ILE A 143 -2.07 10.59 -24.99
C ILE A 143 -1.26 9.46 -24.36
N ILE A 144 -1.16 9.42 -23.02
CA ILE A 144 -0.40 8.39 -22.31
C ILE A 144 -0.99 7.00 -22.57
N SER A 145 -2.32 6.87 -22.53
CA SER A 145 -3.02 5.62 -22.81
C SER A 145 -2.71 5.11 -24.22
N MET A 146 -2.75 5.99 -25.23
CA MET A 146 -2.44 5.66 -26.62
C MET A 146 -0.99 5.20 -26.80
N ASN A 147 -0.04 5.96 -26.28
CA ASN A 147 1.40 5.64 -26.36
C ASN A 147 1.72 4.31 -25.65
N ARG A 148 1.05 4.02 -24.52
CA ARG A 148 1.25 2.77 -23.78
C ARG A 148 0.66 1.58 -24.52
N ILE A 149 -0.50 1.71 -25.16
CA ILE A 149 -1.07 0.64 -25.99
C ILE A 149 -0.07 0.21 -27.07
N ASN A 150 0.52 1.14 -27.82
CA ASN A 150 1.47 0.80 -28.88
C ASN A 150 2.77 0.14 -28.41
N ARG A 151 3.18 0.40 -27.16
CA ARG A 151 4.40 -0.18 -26.57
C ARG A 151 4.15 -1.53 -25.94
N MET A 152 3.01 -1.65 -25.27
CA MET A 152 2.66 -2.83 -24.50
C MET A 152 2.06 -3.86 -25.43
N VAL A 153 1.08 -3.53 -26.27
CA VAL A 153 0.30 -4.52 -27.01
C VAL A 153 0.99 -4.97 -28.31
N THR A 154 1.09 -6.28 -28.51
CA THR A 154 1.53 -6.86 -29.79
C THR A 154 0.33 -7.15 -30.69
N PHE A 155 0.18 -6.37 -31.76
CA PHE A 155 -0.88 -6.56 -32.76
C PHE A 155 -0.46 -7.58 -33.82
N HIS A 156 -1.16 -8.72 -33.94
CA HIS A 156 -0.88 -9.67 -35.02
C HIS A 156 -1.42 -9.21 -36.37
N ASN A 157 -2.57 -8.51 -36.35
CA ASN A 157 -3.13 -7.93 -37.56
C ASN A 157 -2.52 -6.52 -37.77
N PRO A 158 -1.74 -6.32 -38.86
CA PRO A 158 -1.01 -5.08 -39.10
C PRO A 158 -1.93 -3.86 -39.26
N ARG A 159 -3.21 -4.06 -39.60
CA ARG A 159 -4.19 -2.97 -39.72
C ARG A 159 -4.45 -2.29 -38.39
N TYR A 160 -4.54 -3.06 -37.30
CA TYR A 160 -4.66 -2.48 -35.97
C TYR A 160 -3.40 -1.69 -35.62
N ALA A 161 -2.21 -2.27 -35.84
CA ALA A 161 -0.94 -1.60 -35.59
C ALA A 161 -0.87 -0.23 -36.30
N ILE A 162 -1.24 -0.16 -37.59
CA ILE A 162 -1.30 1.09 -38.35
C ILE A 162 -2.29 2.08 -37.72
N GLY A 163 -3.51 1.63 -37.39
CA GLY A 163 -4.53 2.46 -36.78
C GLY A 163 -4.10 3.10 -35.46
N PHE A 164 -3.49 2.32 -34.57
CA PHE A 164 -2.99 2.82 -33.29
C PHE A 164 -1.72 3.67 -33.44
N GLN A 165 -0.81 3.36 -34.38
CA GLN A 165 0.37 4.19 -34.65
C GLN A 165 -0.02 5.58 -35.18
N ASN A 166 -0.98 5.64 -36.11
CA ASN A 166 -1.51 6.90 -36.61
C ASN A 166 -2.28 7.66 -35.51
N GLY A 167 -3.05 6.96 -34.68
CA GLY A 167 -3.69 7.54 -33.50
C GLY A 167 -2.68 8.16 -32.53
N GLU A 168 -1.60 7.43 -32.20
CA GLU A 168 -0.49 7.94 -31.40
C GLU A 168 0.15 9.19 -32.02
N ALA A 169 0.42 9.18 -33.33
CA ALA A 169 1.00 10.32 -34.02
C ALA A 169 0.08 11.56 -33.95
N GLU A 170 -1.22 11.41 -34.17
CA GLU A 170 -2.18 12.53 -34.06
C GLU A 170 -2.35 13.03 -32.62
N MET A 171 -2.33 12.13 -31.64
CA MET A 171 -2.41 12.51 -30.23
C MET A 171 -1.14 13.23 -29.74
N ASN A 172 0.05 12.76 -30.14
CA ASN A 172 1.31 13.39 -29.74
C ASN A 172 1.50 14.80 -30.33
N LYS A 173 0.81 15.17 -31.42
CA LYS A 173 0.78 16.57 -31.92
C LYS A 173 0.15 17.56 -30.93
N LEU A 174 -0.64 17.07 -29.96
CA LEU A 174 -1.24 17.90 -28.92
C LEU A 174 -0.31 18.17 -27.73
N VAL A 175 0.84 17.48 -27.65
CA VAL A 175 1.78 17.61 -26.54
C VAL A 175 2.55 18.93 -26.65
N THR A 176 2.40 19.77 -25.63
CA THR A 176 3.24 20.96 -25.41
C THR A 176 4.14 20.75 -24.18
N GLU A 177 5.06 21.68 -23.92
CA GLU A 177 5.90 21.62 -22.71
C GLU A 177 5.05 21.61 -21.41
N ASP A 178 3.93 22.35 -21.40
CA ASP A 178 2.98 22.38 -20.28
C ASP A 178 2.39 21.00 -19.92
N TYR A 179 2.35 20.06 -20.86
CA TYR A 179 1.87 18.70 -20.56
C TYR A 179 2.87 17.91 -19.72
N PHE A 180 4.17 18.21 -19.78
CA PHE A 180 5.17 17.60 -18.90
C PHE A 180 4.99 18.13 -17.47
N GLU A 181 4.80 19.43 -17.31
CA GLU A 181 4.42 20.03 -16.02
C GLU A 181 3.16 19.40 -15.45
N LEU A 182 2.13 19.29 -16.29
CA LEU A 182 0.86 18.68 -15.90
C LEU A 182 1.03 17.22 -15.48
N LEU A 183 1.85 16.43 -16.21
CA LEU A 183 2.17 15.06 -15.85
C LEU A 183 2.89 14.96 -14.51
N PHE A 184 3.91 15.79 -14.28
CA PHE A 184 4.68 15.75 -13.05
C PHE A 184 3.91 16.25 -11.83
N ASN A 185 2.92 17.12 -12.02
CA ASN A 185 1.97 17.52 -10.99
C ASN A 185 0.81 16.50 -10.83
N ASN A 186 0.70 15.51 -11.74
CA ASN A 186 -0.25 14.41 -11.65
C ASN A 186 0.47 13.04 -11.74
N PRO A 187 1.37 12.73 -10.80
CA PRO A 187 2.26 11.56 -10.89
C PRO A 187 1.52 10.21 -10.93
N LYS A 188 0.22 10.18 -10.62
CA LYS A 188 -0.62 8.99 -10.86
C LYS A 188 -0.56 8.48 -12.29
N LEU A 189 -0.48 9.39 -13.27
CA LEU A 189 -0.43 9.04 -14.70
C LEU A 189 0.90 8.41 -15.10
N LEU A 190 1.98 8.63 -14.33
CA LEU A 190 3.26 7.93 -14.54
C LEU A 190 3.14 6.43 -14.25
N VAL A 191 2.23 6.04 -13.36
CA VAL A 191 2.02 4.64 -12.97
C VAL A 191 0.82 4.04 -13.71
N ARG A 192 -0.32 4.73 -13.70
CA ARG A 192 -1.61 4.21 -14.17
C ARG A 192 -2.35 5.25 -15.01
N SER A 193 -2.63 4.87 -16.25
CA SER A 193 -3.47 5.59 -17.22
C SER A 193 -4.87 4.97 -17.29
N SER A 194 -5.77 5.60 -18.03
CA SER A 194 -7.09 5.05 -18.38
C SER A 194 -6.97 3.68 -19.05
N PHE A 195 -6.00 3.48 -19.96
CA PHE A 195 -5.75 2.17 -20.59
C PHE A 195 -5.47 1.08 -19.56
N GLN A 196 -4.49 1.30 -18.68
CA GLN A 196 -4.12 0.31 -17.66
C GLN A 196 -5.23 0.10 -16.63
N SER A 197 -6.13 1.07 -16.48
CA SER A 197 -7.29 0.93 -15.59
C SER A 197 -8.36 0.00 -16.16
N GLN A 198 -8.52 -0.03 -17.48
CA GLN A 198 -9.44 -0.94 -18.18
C GLN A 198 -8.90 -2.37 -18.26
N ASP A 199 -7.57 -2.52 -18.30
CA ASP A 199 -6.97 -3.83 -18.55
C ASP A 199 -7.25 -4.82 -17.41
N ASN A 200 -7.60 -4.39 -16.19
CA ASN A 200 -8.06 -5.22 -15.07
C ASN A 200 -7.17 -6.42 -14.68
N PHE A 201 -6.05 -6.67 -15.37
CA PHE A 201 -5.09 -7.73 -15.09
C PHE A 201 -4.14 -7.25 -14.02
N ILE A 202 -4.38 -7.68 -12.80
CA ILE A 202 -3.39 -7.55 -11.74
C ILE A 202 -2.44 -8.73 -11.86
N GLN A 203 -1.21 -8.43 -12.28
CA GLN A 203 -0.16 -9.41 -12.44
C GLN A 203 0.75 -9.41 -11.21
N LEU A 204 1.28 -10.59 -10.89
CA LEU A 204 2.43 -10.70 -10.01
C LEU A 204 3.64 -10.03 -10.65
N HIS A 205 4.45 -9.35 -9.84
CA HIS A 205 5.78 -8.93 -10.23
C HIS A 205 6.64 -10.16 -10.60
N LYS A 206 7.63 -9.97 -11.48
CA LYS A 206 8.52 -11.04 -11.94
C LYS A 206 9.17 -11.78 -10.75
N GLU A 207 9.62 -11.04 -9.76
CA GLU A 207 10.27 -11.55 -8.55
C GLU A 207 9.30 -12.28 -7.63
N GLN A 208 8.03 -11.86 -7.57
CA GLN A 208 6.99 -12.61 -6.85
C GLN A 208 6.75 -13.96 -7.51
N ARG A 209 6.68 -14.02 -8.84
CA ARG A 209 6.58 -15.28 -9.60
C ARG A 209 7.81 -16.16 -9.37
N GLN A 210 9.00 -15.60 -9.52
CA GLN A 210 10.26 -16.31 -9.24
C GLN A 210 10.29 -16.90 -7.82
N THR A 211 9.79 -16.16 -6.83
CA THR A 211 9.66 -16.64 -5.44
C THR A 211 8.73 -17.86 -5.36
N LEU A 212 7.54 -17.80 -5.97
CA LEU A 212 6.60 -18.93 -5.99
C LEU A 212 7.19 -20.15 -6.73
N ASP A 213 7.87 -19.93 -7.85
CA ASP A 213 8.49 -21.00 -8.64
C ASP A 213 9.61 -21.70 -7.89
N LEU A 214 10.49 -20.94 -7.20
CA LEU A 214 11.56 -21.52 -6.38
C LEU A 214 10.99 -22.41 -5.27
N ILE A 215 9.96 -21.94 -4.57
CA ILE A 215 9.28 -22.68 -3.49
C ILE A 215 8.56 -23.90 -4.04
N GLY A 216 7.78 -23.74 -5.11
CA GLY A 216 7.03 -24.81 -5.76
C GLY A 216 7.95 -25.91 -6.28
N ASN A 217 9.06 -25.54 -6.92
CA ASN A 217 10.09 -26.49 -7.37
C ASN A 217 10.77 -27.19 -6.19
N ALA A 218 11.06 -26.45 -5.11
CA ALA A 218 11.66 -27.05 -3.92
C ALA A 218 10.76 -28.10 -3.27
N LEU A 219 9.45 -27.83 -3.20
CA LEU A 219 8.46 -28.75 -2.64
C LEU A 219 8.23 -29.98 -3.53
N LYS A 220 8.18 -29.79 -4.86
CA LYS A 220 8.03 -30.90 -5.81
C LYS A 220 9.19 -31.90 -5.74
N MET A 221 10.40 -31.39 -5.51
CA MET A 221 11.62 -32.19 -5.40
C MET A 221 11.99 -32.58 -3.96
N ASP A 222 11.19 -32.17 -2.96
CA ASP A 222 11.48 -32.33 -1.53
C ASP A 222 12.89 -31.88 -1.11
N ARG A 223 13.39 -30.80 -1.73
CA ARG A 223 14.71 -30.22 -1.43
C ARG A 223 14.62 -29.10 -0.40
N PRO A 224 15.67 -28.90 0.41
CA PRO A 224 15.73 -27.76 1.30
C PRO A 224 15.82 -26.44 0.52
N LEU A 225 15.19 -25.40 1.05
CA LEU A 225 15.20 -24.06 0.49
C LEU A 225 15.16 -23.04 1.62
N LEU A 226 16.20 -22.22 1.73
CA LEU A 226 16.20 -20.99 2.51
C LEU A 226 16.18 -19.82 1.52
N LEU A 227 15.02 -19.20 1.36
CA LEU A 227 14.80 -18.13 0.40
C LEU A 227 14.71 -16.78 1.11
N GLY A 228 15.65 -15.89 0.82
CA GLY A 228 15.55 -14.49 1.20
C GLY A 228 14.80 -13.71 0.13
N ASN A 229 13.65 -13.15 0.47
CA ASN A 229 12.86 -12.35 -0.48
C ASN A 229 12.87 -10.87 -0.01
N GLN A 230 13.75 -10.09 -0.66
CA GLN A 230 13.96 -8.67 -0.38
C GLN A 230 13.32 -7.81 -1.47
N MET A 231 12.07 -7.40 -1.23
CA MET A 231 11.38 -6.44 -2.09
C MET A 231 11.06 -5.17 -1.31
N PRO A 232 11.05 -4.00 -1.97
CA PRO A 232 10.67 -2.77 -1.30
C PRO A 232 9.23 -2.83 -0.77
N THR A 233 8.94 -2.02 0.24
CA THR A 233 7.58 -1.85 0.77
C THR A 233 6.58 -1.53 -0.35
N GLY A 234 5.43 -2.19 -0.33
CA GLY A 234 4.37 -1.99 -1.32
C GLY A 234 4.40 -2.93 -2.53
N HIS A 235 5.43 -3.76 -2.71
CA HIS A 235 5.50 -4.76 -3.80
C HIS A 235 4.74 -6.06 -3.49
N GLY A 236 3.78 -6.04 -2.56
CA GLY A 236 2.95 -7.21 -2.25
C GLY A 236 3.69 -8.43 -1.69
N LYS A 237 4.88 -8.27 -1.09
CA LYS A 237 5.67 -9.39 -0.53
C LYS A 237 4.89 -10.21 0.51
N THR A 238 4.20 -9.53 1.42
CA THR A 238 3.36 -10.12 2.46
C THR A 238 2.17 -10.88 1.88
N PHE A 239 1.54 -10.30 0.86
CA PHE A 239 0.38 -10.88 0.19
C PHE A 239 0.69 -12.22 -0.48
N LEU A 240 1.94 -12.43 -0.92
CA LEU A 240 2.38 -13.61 -1.66
C LEU A 240 2.21 -14.93 -0.87
N ALA A 241 2.07 -14.86 0.47
CA ALA A 241 1.69 -16.00 1.29
C ALA A 241 0.34 -16.63 0.87
N ILE A 242 -0.60 -15.83 0.36
CA ILE A 242 -1.95 -16.27 -0.01
C ILE A 242 -1.93 -17.05 -1.34
N PRO A 243 -1.37 -16.51 -2.45
CA PRO A 243 -1.14 -17.29 -3.66
C PRO A 243 -0.34 -18.57 -3.41
N LEU A 244 0.69 -18.52 -2.57
CA LEU A 244 1.47 -19.70 -2.20
C LEU A 244 0.58 -20.77 -1.54
N ALA A 245 -0.16 -20.41 -0.49
CA ALA A 245 -1.07 -21.34 0.20
C ALA A 245 -2.08 -21.96 -0.77
N LYS A 246 -2.58 -21.16 -1.73
CA LYS A 246 -3.51 -21.63 -2.75
C LYS A 246 -2.86 -22.60 -3.73
N GLN A 247 -1.67 -22.29 -4.24
CA GLN A 247 -0.89 -23.18 -5.09
C GLN A 247 -0.65 -24.54 -4.40
N LEU A 248 -0.25 -24.53 -3.13
CA LEU A 248 -0.04 -25.75 -2.35
C LEU A 248 -1.35 -26.54 -2.13
N SER A 249 -2.47 -25.84 -1.95
CA SER A 249 -3.79 -26.47 -1.84
C SER A 249 -4.25 -27.15 -3.12
N THR A 250 -3.85 -26.66 -4.29
CA THR A 250 -4.31 -27.18 -5.59
C THR A 250 -3.37 -28.21 -6.20
N GLU A 251 -2.06 -28.07 -6.03
CA GLU A 251 -1.08 -28.90 -6.74
C GLU A 251 -0.67 -30.19 -6.01
N MET A 252 -0.92 -30.30 -4.71
CA MET A 252 -0.34 -31.37 -3.90
C MET A 252 -1.36 -32.41 -3.46
N ASN A 253 -0.97 -33.69 -3.56
CA ASN A 253 -1.72 -34.80 -2.97
C ASN A 253 -1.99 -34.52 -1.49
N ALA A 254 -3.20 -34.84 -1.03
CA ALA A 254 -3.66 -34.52 0.33
C ALA A 254 -2.71 -35.01 1.44
N GLU A 255 -1.97 -36.10 1.20
CA GLU A 255 -0.99 -36.67 2.12
C GLU A 255 0.30 -35.84 2.21
N LYS A 256 0.84 -35.40 1.07
CA LYS A 256 2.09 -34.59 0.97
C LYS A 256 1.85 -33.08 1.11
N LYS A 257 0.60 -32.68 1.30
CA LYS A 257 0.21 -31.29 1.42
C LYS A 257 0.91 -30.61 2.61
N LYS A 258 1.65 -29.56 2.33
CA LYS A 258 2.22 -28.64 3.32
C LYS A 258 1.25 -27.48 3.62
N THR A 259 1.41 -26.89 4.79
CA THR A 259 0.69 -25.71 5.30
C THR A 259 1.66 -24.52 5.30
N VAL A 260 1.25 -23.38 4.74
CA VAL A 260 2.01 -22.14 4.90
C VAL A 260 1.90 -21.66 6.35
N LEU A 261 3.01 -21.57 7.08
CA LEU A 261 3.06 -20.95 8.40
C LEU A 261 3.51 -19.49 8.24
N PHE A 262 2.54 -18.60 8.14
CA PHE A 262 2.77 -17.16 8.08
C PHE A 262 2.97 -16.60 9.49
N ALA A 263 4.03 -15.82 9.69
CA ALA A 263 4.26 -15.12 10.93
C ALA A 263 4.84 -13.72 10.70
N CYS A 264 4.36 -12.74 11.46
CA CYS A 264 4.87 -11.38 11.48
C CYS A 264 4.88 -10.86 12.93
N SER A 265 5.84 -10.00 13.28
CA SER A 265 5.86 -9.28 14.57
C SER A 265 4.67 -8.35 14.73
N ASN A 266 4.08 -7.89 13.62
CA ASN A 266 2.97 -6.95 13.65
C ASN A 266 1.60 -7.64 13.56
N GLU A 267 0.78 -7.44 14.59
CA GLU A 267 -0.57 -8.02 14.66
C GLU A 267 -1.51 -7.50 13.56
N LEU A 268 -1.39 -6.24 13.11
CA LEU A 268 -2.21 -5.71 12.02
C LEU A 268 -1.88 -6.37 10.69
N VAL A 269 -0.60 -6.67 10.45
CA VAL A 269 -0.16 -7.41 9.26
C VAL A 269 -0.71 -8.83 9.27
N ASN A 270 -0.63 -9.52 10.42
CA ASN A 270 -1.26 -10.83 10.61
C ASN A 270 -2.76 -10.79 10.31
N MET A 271 -3.47 -9.76 10.79
CA MET A 271 -4.89 -9.57 10.56
C MET A 271 -5.23 -9.31 9.09
N ASP A 272 -4.41 -8.54 8.38
CA ASP A 272 -4.56 -8.29 6.95
C ASP A 272 -4.36 -9.57 6.14
N VAL A 273 -3.32 -10.36 6.42
CA VAL A 273 -3.09 -11.66 5.78
C VAL A 273 -4.24 -12.63 6.07
N ALA A 274 -4.70 -12.70 7.32
CA ALA A 274 -5.85 -13.52 7.69
C ALA A 274 -7.14 -13.09 6.95
N SER A 275 -7.40 -11.78 6.84
CA SER A 275 -8.54 -11.25 6.08
C SER A 275 -8.43 -11.62 4.60
N ASN A 276 -7.24 -11.43 4.01
CA ASN A 276 -6.98 -11.76 2.61
C ASN A 276 -7.06 -13.27 2.32
N ALA A 277 -6.67 -14.12 3.27
CA ALA A 277 -6.81 -15.58 3.17
C ALA A 277 -8.28 -16.04 3.14
N LEU A 278 -9.20 -15.23 3.67
CA LEU A 278 -10.64 -15.51 3.68
C LEU A 278 -11.35 -15.00 2.42
N ILE A 279 -10.61 -14.38 1.50
CA ILE A 279 -11.13 -13.96 0.19
C ILE A 279 -11.36 -15.21 -0.65
N GLY A 280 -12.63 -15.59 -0.78
CA GLY A 280 -13.07 -16.81 -1.46
C GLY A 280 -13.18 -18.01 -0.51
N ASN A 281 -14.06 -18.97 -0.84
CA ASN A 281 -14.29 -20.18 -0.03
C ASN A 281 -13.20 -21.26 -0.26
N GLN A 282 -12.01 -20.87 -0.69
CA GLN A 282 -11.04 -21.79 -1.30
C GLN A 282 -9.85 -22.12 -0.40
N LEU A 283 -9.61 -21.37 0.68
CA LEU A 283 -8.53 -21.61 1.63
C LEU A 283 -9.06 -21.95 3.03
N HIS A 284 -8.40 -22.89 3.69
CA HIS A 284 -8.63 -23.29 5.06
C HIS A 284 -7.64 -22.56 5.97
N LEU A 285 -8.05 -21.38 6.47
CA LEU A 285 -7.28 -20.56 7.39
C LEU A 285 -7.41 -21.05 8.84
N TRP A 286 -6.27 -21.20 9.50
CA TRP A 286 -6.18 -21.36 10.95
C TRP A 286 -5.40 -20.17 11.55
N MET A 287 -5.70 -19.83 12.80
CA MET A 287 -4.99 -18.80 13.56
C MET A 287 -4.23 -19.46 14.71
N ALA A 288 -3.01 -18.99 15.00
CA ALA A 288 -2.26 -19.38 16.18
C ALA A 288 -1.92 -18.16 17.03
N LYS A 289 -2.16 -18.25 18.34
CA LYS A 289 -1.88 -17.15 19.28
C LYS A 289 -1.22 -17.64 20.55
N TYR A 290 -0.23 -16.88 21.03
CA TYR A 290 0.43 -17.12 22.29
C TYR A 290 -0.32 -16.38 23.39
N ILE A 291 -0.79 -17.13 24.38
CA ILE A 291 -1.58 -16.60 25.49
C ILE A 291 -1.07 -17.13 26.82
N PHE A 292 -1.47 -16.46 27.91
CA PHE A 292 -1.33 -17.00 29.26
C PHE A 292 -2.68 -17.57 29.70
N VAL A 293 -2.70 -18.86 30.02
CA VAL A 293 -3.87 -19.52 30.57
C VAL A 293 -3.69 -19.62 32.08
N GLU A 294 -4.63 -19.06 32.82
CA GLU A 294 -4.70 -19.23 34.27
C GLU A 294 -5.23 -20.62 34.59
N LYS A 295 -4.40 -21.47 35.18
CA LYS A 295 -4.81 -22.78 35.70
C LYS A 295 -4.80 -22.73 37.22
N GLN A 296 -5.88 -23.22 37.82
CA GLN A 296 -5.93 -23.44 39.26
C GLN A 296 -4.99 -24.59 39.62
N LYS A 297 -3.95 -24.30 40.39
CA LYS A 297 -3.03 -25.29 40.96
C LYS A 297 -3.31 -25.38 42.44
N LYS A 298 -3.72 -26.57 42.89
CA LYS A 298 -3.92 -26.86 44.31
C LYS A 298 -2.57 -27.23 44.91
N LEU A 299 -2.10 -26.44 45.86
CA LEU A 299 -0.89 -26.67 46.63
C LEU A 299 -1.11 -27.80 47.66
N PRO A 300 -0.02 -28.39 48.22
CA PRO A 300 -0.13 -29.50 49.18
C PRO A 300 -0.94 -29.17 50.44
N ASP A 301 -0.98 -27.90 50.86
CA ASP A 301 -1.77 -27.39 51.99
C ASP A 301 -3.27 -27.18 51.65
N GLY A 302 -3.67 -27.44 50.41
CA GLY A 302 -5.03 -27.24 49.91
C GLY A 302 -5.28 -25.86 49.31
N THR A 303 -4.33 -24.92 49.41
CA THR A 303 -4.44 -23.57 48.84
C THR A 303 -4.49 -23.64 47.31
N VAL A 304 -5.46 -22.95 46.70
CA VAL A 304 -5.58 -22.87 45.23
C VAL A 304 -4.93 -21.58 44.74
N ILE A 305 -3.84 -21.69 44.00
CA ILE A 305 -3.20 -20.56 43.32
C ILE A 305 -3.55 -20.56 41.84
N LEU A 306 -3.66 -19.37 41.25
CA LEU A 306 -3.79 -19.20 39.79
C LEU A 306 -2.39 -19.17 39.17
N GLU A 307 -1.98 -20.27 38.58
CA GLU A 307 -0.71 -20.36 37.85
C GLU A 307 -0.96 -19.93 36.40
N LYS A 308 -0.33 -18.83 35.97
CA LYS A 308 -0.34 -18.40 34.57
C LYS A 308 0.64 -19.26 33.79
N LYS A 309 0.12 -20.20 33.01
CA LYS A 309 0.94 -21.01 32.10
C LYS A 309 0.90 -20.44 30.69
N PRO A 310 2.06 -20.19 30.07
CA PRO A 310 2.09 -19.83 28.66
C PRO A 310 1.61 -21.00 27.81
N GLN A 311 0.80 -20.71 26.80
CA GLN A 311 0.24 -21.71 25.90
C GLN A 311 -0.01 -21.13 24.52
N VAL A 312 0.22 -21.93 23.47
CA VAL A 312 -0.22 -21.60 22.11
C VAL A 312 -1.59 -22.20 21.87
N LEU A 313 -2.53 -21.37 21.44
CA LEU A 313 -3.83 -21.82 20.95
C LEU A 313 -3.86 -21.80 19.44
N ILE A 314 -4.25 -22.92 18.84
CA ILE A 314 -4.45 -23.08 17.40
C ILE A 314 -5.94 -23.25 17.14
N ARG A 315 -6.50 -22.46 16.22
CA ARG A 315 -7.96 -22.45 15.97
C ARG A 315 -8.28 -22.36 14.48
N PRO A 316 -9.12 -23.28 13.95
CA PRO A 316 -9.69 -23.13 12.62
C PRO A 316 -10.62 -21.92 12.55
N TYR A 317 -10.48 -21.10 11.51
CA TYR A 317 -11.36 -19.94 11.34
C TYR A 317 -12.77 -20.39 10.95
N LYS A 318 -13.79 -19.90 11.68
CA LYS A 318 -15.18 -20.41 11.59
C LYS A 318 -15.76 -20.39 10.17
N ARG A 319 -15.45 -19.36 9.37
CA ARG A 319 -15.97 -19.18 8.01
C ARG A 319 -15.46 -20.24 7.03
N CYS A 320 -14.28 -20.81 7.27
CA CYS A 320 -13.73 -21.88 6.43
C CYS A 320 -14.43 -23.24 6.63
N PHE A 321 -15.24 -23.38 7.70
CA PHE A 321 -15.85 -24.66 8.10
C PHE A 321 -17.34 -24.52 8.47
N PRO A 322 -18.19 -23.97 7.58
CA PRO A 322 -19.57 -23.61 7.92
C PRO A 322 -20.44 -24.80 8.36
N ALA A 323 -20.16 -26.00 7.83
CA ALA A 323 -20.92 -27.22 8.14
C ALA A 323 -20.54 -27.85 9.50
N THR A 324 -19.29 -27.70 9.95
CA THR A 324 -18.76 -28.42 11.12
C THR A 324 -18.44 -27.52 12.31
N TRP A 325 -18.32 -26.20 12.14
CA TRP A 325 -17.87 -25.33 13.24
C TRP A 325 -18.76 -25.43 14.50
N LYS A 326 -20.08 -25.58 14.36
CA LYS A 326 -20.97 -25.71 15.53
C LYS A 326 -20.67 -26.97 16.35
N SER A 327 -20.41 -28.11 15.70
CA SER A 327 -20.07 -29.35 16.40
C SER A 327 -18.65 -29.32 16.96
N VAL A 328 -17.70 -28.73 16.20
CA VAL A 328 -16.30 -28.57 16.60
C VAL A 328 -16.18 -27.66 17.81
N TYR A 329 -16.91 -26.55 17.89
CA TYR A 329 -16.76 -25.56 18.96
C TYR A 329 -17.67 -25.79 20.18
N ARG A 330 -18.82 -26.46 20.05
CA ARG A 330 -19.74 -26.69 21.18
C ARG A 330 -19.35 -27.83 22.13
N LYS A 331 -18.63 -28.85 21.67
CA LYS A 331 -18.21 -29.95 22.55
C LYS A 331 -17.10 -29.47 23.50
N GLU A 332 -17.30 -29.53 24.81
CA GLU A 332 -16.17 -29.36 25.74
C GLU A 332 -15.20 -30.53 25.53
N ASP A 333 -13.98 -30.23 25.09
CA ASP A 333 -12.93 -31.21 24.86
C ASP A 333 -11.61 -30.58 25.28
N GLU A 334 -10.93 -31.19 26.24
CA GLU A 334 -9.70 -30.69 26.84
C GLU A 334 -8.57 -30.55 25.81
N LYS A 335 -8.59 -31.36 24.74
CA LYS A 335 -7.58 -31.33 23.67
C LYS A 335 -7.58 -30.02 22.89
N LYS A 336 -8.70 -29.28 22.89
CA LYS A 336 -8.75 -27.93 22.31
C LYS A 336 -7.81 -26.98 23.05
N THR A 337 -7.56 -27.20 24.32
CA THR A 337 -6.64 -26.43 25.15
C THR A 337 -5.49 -27.32 25.62
N GLY A 338 -5.17 -28.35 24.85
CA GLY A 338 -4.07 -29.26 25.09
C GLY A 338 -2.74 -28.74 24.53
N THR A 339 -1.79 -29.65 24.34
CA THR A 339 -0.54 -29.36 23.62
C THR A 339 -0.82 -28.97 22.16
N ILE A 340 0.18 -28.44 21.47
CA ILE A 340 0.08 -28.11 20.04
C ILE A 340 -0.33 -29.35 19.22
N GLU A 341 0.24 -30.52 19.55
CA GLU A 341 -0.04 -31.80 18.89
C GLU A 341 -1.49 -32.27 19.13
N GLU A 342 -1.96 -32.17 20.37
CA GLU A 342 -3.34 -32.53 20.73
C GLU A 342 -4.34 -31.64 20.00
N GLN A 343 -4.08 -30.32 19.99
CA GLN A 343 -4.90 -29.35 19.27
C GLN A 343 -4.89 -29.62 17.77
N TRP A 344 -3.72 -29.85 17.17
CA TRP A 344 -3.57 -30.15 15.75
C TRP A 344 -4.35 -31.40 15.36
N ARG A 345 -4.12 -32.53 16.04
CA ARG A 345 -4.81 -33.80 15.77
C ARG A 345 -6.32 -33.68 15.98
N PHE A 346 -6.74 -33.00 17.04
CA PHE A 346 -8.16 -32.74 17.29
C PHE A 346 -8.80 -31.98 16.12
N TYR A 347 -8.22 -30.85 15.70
CA TYR A 347 -8.81 -30.03 14.65
C TYR A 347 -8.72 -30.67 13.28
N VAL A 348 -7.61 -31.32 12.91
CA VAL A 348 -7.51 -32.07 11.65
C VAL A 348 -8.57 -33.18 11.60
N GLY A 349 -8.75 -33.93 12.70
CA GLY A 349 -9.78 -34.98 12.76
C GLY A 349 -11.19 -34.41 12.67
N ALA A 350 -11.46 -33.29 13.35
CA ALA A 350 -12.78 -32.70 13.42
C ALA A 350 -13.18 -31.94 12.13
N THR A 351 -12.24 -31.32 11.44
CA THR A 351 -12.47 -30.65 10.14
C THR A 351 -12.28 -31.59 8.95
N ARG A 352 -11.62 -32.74 9.16
CA ARG A 352 -11.12 -33.68 8.13
C ARG A 352 -10.17 -33.03 7.13
N LYS A 353 -9.54 -31.91 7.49
CA LYS A 353 -8.68 -31.12 6.59
C LYS A 353 -7.52 -30.49 7.35
N LYS A 354 -6.31 -30.63 6.81
CA LYS A 354 -5.15 -29.81 7.19
C LYS A 354 -5.34 -28.35 6.71
N PRO A 355 -4.93 -27.34 7.47
CA PRO A 355 -4.99 -25.94 7.04
C PRO A 355 -4.14 -25.71 5.78
N ASP A 356 -4.58 -24.80 4.92
CA ASP A 356 -3.76 -24.30 3.81
C ASP A 356 -2.73 -23.28 4.33
N ILE A 357 -3.16 -22.45 5.27
CA ILE A 357 -2.36 -21.40 5.89
C ILE A 357 -2.68 -21.30 7.38
N ILE A 358 -1.64 -21.11 8.19
CA ILE A 358 -1.72 -20.67 9.58
C ILE A 358 -1.14 -19.27 9.66
N VAL A 359 -1.88 -18.35 10.25
CA VAL A 359 -1.37 -17.02 10.61
C VAL A 359 -1.07 -17.01 12.10
N ALA A 360 0.17 -16.69 12.45
CA ALA A 360 0.70 -16.78 13.81
C ALA A 360 1.42 -15.48 14.24
N ASP A 361 1.36 -15.15 15.53
CA ASP A 361 2.36 -14.25 16.12
C ASP A 361 3.74 -14.95 16.21
N LEU A 362 4.83 -14.20 16.41
CA LEU A 362 6.19 -14.77 16.42
C LEU A 362 6.37 -15.86 17.49
N LEU A 363 5.82 -15.67 18.68
CA LEU A 363 5.94 -16.67 19.75
C LEU A 363 5.21 -17.97 19.39
N SER A 364 4.01 -17.87 18.83
CA SER A 364 3.25 -19.01 18.33
C SER A 364 3.97 -19.72 17.21
N CYS A 365 4.55 -18.97 16.27
CA CYS A 365 5.40 -19.51 15.20
C CYS A 365 6.56 -20.33 15.77
N LYS A 366 7.30 -19.76 16.73
CA LYS A 366 8.40 -20.46 17.42
C LYS A 366 7.95 -21.81 17.97
N PHE A 367 6.88 -21.84 18.76
CA PHE A 367 6.42 -23.08 19.39
C PHE A 367 5.82 -24.08 18.39
N LEU A 368 5.16 -23.61 17.32
CA LEU A 368 4.70 -24.46 16.22
C LEU A 368 5.87 -25.12 15.51
N LEU A 369 6.93 -24.37 15.23
CA LEU A 369 8.14 -24.88 14.60
C LEU A 369 8.92 -25.84 15.51
N LYS A 370 8.96 -25.60 16.82
CA LYS A 370 9.48 -26.59 17.80
C LYS A 370 8.72 -27.91 17.74
N ALA A 371 7.40 -27.87 17.57
CA ALA A 371 6.55 -29.06 17.50
C ALA A 371 6.49 -29.71 16.11
N GLN A 372 7.11 -29.14 15.08
CA GLN A 372 6.85 -29.53 13.68
C GLN A 372 7.14 -31.01 13.38
N GLU A 373 8.17 -31.60 14.00
CA GLU A 373 8.52 -33.01 13.80
C GLU A 373 7.41 -33.93 14.32
N ALA A 374 6.86 -33.63 15.50
CA ALA A 374 5.71 -34.35 16.06
C ALA A 374 4.41 -34.14 15.27
N LEU A 375 4.36 -33.12 14.41
CA LEU A 375 3.27 -32.83 13.48
C LEU A 375 3.51 -33.35 12.06
N ASP A 376 4.57 -34.14 11.83
CA ASP A 376 4.97 -34.67 10.51
C ASP A 376 5.44 -33.57 9.53
N ASN A 377 6.28 -32.66 10.04
CA ASN A 377 6.93 -31.56 9.32
C ASN A 377 5.99 -30.83 8.32
N PRO A 378 4.81 -30.34 8.76
CA PRO A 378 3.77 -29.93 7.82
C PRO A 378 4.03 -28.55 7.23
N PHE A 379 5.02 -27.80 7.69
CA PHE A 379 5.12 -26.37 7.44
C PHE A 379 6.03 -26.00 6.26
N VAL A 380 5.61 -24.96 5.54
CA VAL A 380 6.49 -24.04 4.80
C VAL A 380 6.56 -22.77 5.62
N GLY A 381 7.74 -22.40 6.10
CA GLY A 381 7.95 -21.20 6.91
C GLY A 381 7.85 -19.96 6.02
N TYR A 382 6.97 -19.03 6.36
CA TYR A 382 6.82 -17.78 5.60
C TYR A 382 6.83 -16.60 6.57
N ILE A 383 8.03 -16.09 6.84
CA ILE A 383 8.31 -15.20 7.95
C ILE A 383 8.46 -13.77 7.43
N ASP A 384 7.51 -12.90 7.78
CA ASP A 384 7.48 -11.50 7.36
C ASP A 384 8.10 -10.55 8.39
N GLU A 385 8.60 -9.42 7.90
CA GLU A 385 9.38 -8.43 8.66
C GLU A 385 10.48 -9.08 9.50
N PHE A 386 11.30 -9.93 8.84
CA PHE A 386 12.39 -10.70 9.47
C PHE A 386 13.26 -9.83 10.38
N VAL A 387 13.56 -8.60 9.97
CA VAL A 387 14.22 -7.58 10.79
C VAL A 387 13.21 -6.55 11.25
N SER A 388 13.08 -6.38 12.56
CA SER A 388 12.18 -5.43 13.19
C SER A 388 12.80 -4.82 14.46
N ASP A 389 12.02 -4.64 15.53
CA ASP A 389 12.51 -4.13 16.81
C ASP A 389 13.33 -5.17 17.58
N LYS A 390 14.05 -4.72 18.61
CA LYS A 390 14.98 -5.55 19.38
C LYS A 390 14.32 -6.77 20.04
N GLU A 391 13.10 -6.62 20.58
CA GLU A 391 12.41 -7.72 21.27
C GLU A 391 11.91 -8.76 20.27
N SER A 392 11.35 -8.30 19.15
CA SER A 392 10.93 -9.16 18.04
C SER A 392 12.13 -9.89 17.40
N ASN A 393 13.27 -9.21 17.23
CA ASN A 393 14.50 -9.82 16.70
C ASN A 393 15.04 -10.93 17.60
N LYS A 394 14.86 -10.83 18.93
CA LYS A 394 15.22 -11.90 19.86
C LYS A 394 14.39 -13.16 19.61
N VAL A 395 13.08 -13.01 19.48
CA VAL A 395 12.19 -14.15 19.15
C VAL A 395 12.51 -14.68 17.75
N MET A 396 12.86 -13.81 16.80
CA MET A 396 13.26 -14.22 15.46
C MET A 396 14.53 -15.06 15.45
N ALA A 397 15.54 -14.68 16.22
CA ALA A 397 16.76 -15.48 16.39
C ALA A 397 16.42 -16.87 16.94
N GLU A 398 15.51 -16.97 17.92
CA GLU A 398 15.04 -18.28 18.42
C GLU A 398 14.30 -19.09 17.34
N ILE A 399 13.47 -18.45 16.51
CA ILE A 399 12.77 -19.09 15.38
C ILE A 399 13.78 -19.67 14.38
N CYS A 400 14.90 -18.98 14.12
CA CYS A 400 15.92 -19.42 13.17
C CYS A 400 16.51 -20.81 13.50
N HIS A 401 16.48 -21.26 14.76
CA HIS A 401 16.93 -22.60 15.14
C HIS A 401 16.00 -23.72 14.67
N TYR A 402 14.73 -23.41 14.40
CA TYR A 402 13.67 -24.38 14.10
C TYR A 402 13.09 -24.18 12.69
N LEU A 403 13.81 -23.52 11.78
CA LEU A 403 13.30 -23.27 10.44
C LEU A 403 12.95 -24.59 9.71
N PRO A 404 11.75 -24.67 9.10
CA PRO A 404 11.35 -25.85 8.34
C PRO A 404 12.15 -25.97 7.04
N ARG A 405 12.12 -27.16 6.43
CA ARG A 405 12.91 -27.52 5.24
C ARG A 405 12.73 -26.54 4.07
N GLN A 406 11.54 -25.97 3.90
CA GLN A 406 11.31 -24.85 2.99
C GLN A 406 10.91 -23.62 3.82
N THR A 407 11.74 -22.58 3.76
CA THR A 407 11.58 -21.33 4.50
C THR A 407 11.78 -20.14 3.60
N VAL A 408 10.91 -19.15 3.73
CA VAL A 408 11.00 -17.83 3.10
C VAL A 408 11.11 -16.78 4.18
N LEU A 409 12.17 -15.97 4.13
CA LEU A 409 12.38 -14.81 5.00
C LEU A 409 12.11 -13.54 4.19
N LEU A 410 11.19 -12.69 4.66
CA LEU A 410 10.84 -11.44 3.99
C LEU A 410 11.28 -10.23 4.81
N SER A 411 11.92 -9.27 4.16
CA SER A 411 12.09 -7.92 4.69
C SER A 411 12.56 -7.00 3.57
N SER A 412 12.16 -5.72 3.60
CA SER A 412 12.73 -4.70 2.71
C SER A 412 14.20 -4.42 3.02
N ILE A 413 14.60 -4.69 4.26
CA ILE A 413 15.96 -4.54 4.78
C ILE A 413 16.55 -5.90 5.16
N LEU A 414 16.18 -6.95 4.42
CA LEU A 414 16.70 -8.29 4.69
C LEU A 414 18.24 -8.29 4.58
N PRO A 415 18.97 -8.71 5.62
CA PRO A 415 20.41 -8.77 5.57
C PRO A 415 20.90 -9.75 4.51
N LYS A 416 22.11 -9.53 4.00
CA LYS A 416 22.87 -10.55 3.26
C LYS A 416 22.99 -11.84 4.05
N PHE A 417 22.85 -12.98 3.35
CA PHE A 417 22.99 -14.29 4.00
C PHE A 417 24.45 -14.51 4.45
N GLU A 418 25.38 -13.87 3.75
CA GLU A 418 26.78 -13.72 4.12
C GLU A 418 26.94 -13.02 5.49
N SER A 419 25.97 -12.21 5.89
CA SER A 419 25.90 -11.52 7.19
C SER A 419 25.01 -12.26 8.21
N LEU A 420 24.57 -13.47 7.87
CA LEU A 420 23.80 -14.40 8.71
C LEU A 420 24.46 -15.81 8.73
N PRO A 421 25.79 -15.93 8.88
CA PRO A 421 26.48 -17.19 8.63
C PRO A 421 26.02 -18.33 9.56
N GLN A 422 25.75 -18.06 10.84
CA GLN A 422 25.32 -19.11 11.77
C GLN A 422 23.88 -19.56 11.51
N VAL A 423 22.99 -18.63 11.17
CA VAL A 423 21.61 -18.98 10.76
C VAL A 423 21.63 -19.88 9.52
N VAL A 424 22.43 -19.51 8.51
CA VAL A 424 22.58 -20.29 7.27
C VAL A 424 23.19 -21.66 7.56
N GLN A 425 24.27 -21.71 8.34
CA GLN A 425 24.93 -22.97 8.68
C GLN A 425 24.02 -23.90 9.46
N GLN A 426 23.26 -23.38 10.45
CA GLN A 426 22.30 -24.17 11.22
C GLN A 426 21.21 -24.74 10.32
N PHE A 427 20.68 -23.95 9.38
CA PHE A 427 19.69 -24.41 8.42
C PHE A 427 20.25 -25.54 7.53
N CYS A 428 21.44 -25.34 6.97
CA CYS A 428 22.14 -26.31 6.14
C CYS A 428 22.42 -27.62 6.88
N ASN A 429 22.93 -27.54 8.12
CA ASN A 429 23.19 -28.71 8.96
C ASN A 429 21.91 -29.49 9.28
N ARG A 430 20.83 -28.79 9.63
CA ARG A 430 19.56 -29.42 10.00
C ARG A 430 18.90 -30.15 8.83
N HIS A 431 19.08 -29.68 7.60
CA HIS A 431 18.38 -30.20 6.42
C HIS A 431 19.30 -30.88 5.40
N GLU A 432 20.57 -31.11 5.76
CA GLU A 432 21.60 -31.73 4.91
C GLU A 432 21.78 -30.99 3.57
N GLY A 433 21.77 -29.66 3.62
CA GLY A 433 21.81 -28.79 2.43
C GLY A 433 23.17 -28.16 2.18
N ILE A 434 23.59 -28.06 0.92
CA ILE A 434 24.77 -27.29 0.50
C ILE A 434 24.36 -25.84 0.26
N VAL A 435 25.06 -24.87 0.88
CA VAL A 435 24.71 -23.43 0.84
C VAL A 435 24.40 -22.94 -0.58
N SER A 436 25.25 -23.24 -1.56
CA SER A 436 25.09 -22.80 -2.96
C SER A 436 23.85 -23.37 -3.66
N GLU A 437 23.29 -24.47 -3.15
CA GLU A 437 22.14 -25.15 -3.75
C GLU A 437 20.81 -24.77 -3.07
N VAL A 438 20.86 -24.46 -1.78
CA VAL A 438 19.66 -24.34 -0.93
C VAL A 438 19.38 -22.92 -0.50
N VAL A 439 20.38 -22.04 -0.53
CA VAL A 439 20.23 -20.63 -0.14
C VAL A 439 20.06 -19.79 -1.39
N HIS A 440 18.91 -19.14 -1.50
CA HIS A 440 18.56 -18.31 -2.66
C HIS A 440 18.13 -16.94 -2.18
N ARG A 441 18.43 -15.90 -2.96
CA ARG A 441 17.92 -14.55 -2.72
C ARG A 441 17.19 -14.06 -3.94
N VAL A 442 15.94 -13.65 -3.75
CA VAL A 442 15.18 -12.88 -4.73
C VAL A 442 15.13 -11.44 -4.23
N GLN A 443 15.60 -10.51 -5.07
CA GLN A 443 15.61 -9.10 -4.76
C GLN A 443 15.09 -8.29 -5.95
N SER A 444 14.38 -7.20 -5.65
CA SER A 444 13.95 -6.25 -6.68
C SER A 444 14.54 -4.87 -6.42
N ALA A 445 15.19 -4.33 -7.45
CA ALA A 445 15.59 -2.94 -7.49
C ALA A 445 14.48 -2.04 -8.06
N GLU A 446 13.34 -2.61 -8.46
CA GLU A 446 12.21 -1.81 -8.94
C GLU A 446 11.69 -0.92 -7.83
N VAL A 447 11.46 0.34 -8.19
CA VAL A 447 10.83 1.32 -7.31
C VAL A 447 9.50 1.68 -7.94
N SER A 448 8.44 1.62 -7.15
CA SER A 448 7.10 1.98 -7.59
C SER A 448 6.84 3.49 -7.51
N ILE A 449 7.34 4.15 -6.46
CA ILE A 449 7.10 5.57 -6.18
C ILE A 449 8.39 6.24 -5.72
N PRO A 450 8.79 7.37 -6.31
CA PRO A 450 9.97 8.09 -5.87
C PRO A 450 9.75 8.75 -4.50
N CYS A 451 10.82 8.93 -3.75
CA CYS A 451 10.85 9.60 -2.46
C CYS A 451 12.01 10.60 -2.43
N VAL A 452 11.68 11.88 -2.48
CA VAL A 452 12.66 12.96 -2.56
C VAL A 452 13.18 13.29 -1.16
N VAL A 453 14.49 13.53 -1.02
CA VAL A 453 15.09 14.00 0.23
C VAL A 453 15.22 15.52 0.17
N VAL A 454 14.68 16.21 1.17
CA VAL A 454 14.67 17.67 1.30
C VAL A 454 15.52 18.07 2.51
N ASP A 455 16.50 18.94 2.29
CA ASP A 455 17.39 19.44 3.34
C ASP A 455 16.77 20.57 4.18
N GLN A 456 17.47 20.96 5.24
CA GLN A 456 17.03 21.99 6.19
C GLN A 456 16.68 23.34 5.55
N ASP A 457 17.25 23.68 4.40
CA ASP A 457 17.00 24.95 3.70
C ASP A 457 15.83 24.87 2.72
N GLY A 458 15.32 23.65 2.54
CA GLY A 458 14.17 23.31 1.71
C GLY A 458 14.54 22.94 0.28
N HIS A 459 15.80 22.58 0.03
CA HIS A 459 16.26 22.13 -1.29
C HIS A 459 16.21 20.62 -1.40
N VAL A 460 15.93 20.15 -2.61
CA VAL A 460 16.04 18.73 -2.95
C VAL A 460 17.50 18.31 -3.02
N ARG A 461 17.80 17.15 -2.43
CA ARG A 461 19.13 16.55 -2.42
C ARG A 461 19.11 15.14 -3.02
N PHE A 462 20.10 14.86 -3.86
CA PHE A 462 20.33 13.58 -4.49
C PHE A 462 21.63 12.95 -3.98
N PRO A 463 21.77 11.61 -4.06
CA PRO A 463 23.01 10.91 -3.71
C PRO A 463 24.26 11.49 -4.39
N HIS A 464 24.19 11.88 -5.67
CA HIS A 464 25.34 12.43 -6.39
C HIS A 464 25.86 13.77 -5.83
N HIS A 465 25.08 14.47 -5.00
CA HIS A 465 25.53 15.67 -4.28
C HIS A 465 26.56 15.38 -3.19
N LEU A 466 26.74 14.12 -2.80
CA LEU A 466 27.73 13.70 -1.79
C LEU A 466 29.03 13.18 -2.42
N ILE A 467 29.06 13.04 -3.74
CA ILE A 467 30.20 12.49 -4.47
C ILE A 467 31.29 13.55 -4.61
N GLN A 468 32.52 13.18 -4.29
CA GLN A 468 33.71 14.00 -4.44
C GLN A 468 34.73 13.34 -5.36
N THR A 469 34.69 12.00 -5.50
CA THR A 469 35.68 11.24 -6.25
C THR A 469 35.06 10.30 -7.28
N ARG A 470 35.82 9.96 -8.33
CA ARG A 470 35.39 9.00 -9.36
C ARG A 470 35.08 7.60 -8.78
N PRO A 471 35.85 7.04 -7.83
CA PRO A 471 35.48 5.78 -7.17
C PRO A 471 34.12 5.82 -6.46
N GLU A 472 33.79 6.91 -5.77
CA GLU A 472 32.46 7.07 -5.16
C GLU A 472 31.35 7.13 -6.21
N LEU A 473 31.60 7.75 -7.38
CA LEU A 473 30.64 7.75 -8.48
C LEU A 473 30.40 6.34 -9.04
N LEU A 474 31.46 5.54 -9.19
CA LEU A 474 31.34 4.13 -9.60
C LEU A 474 30.54 3.32 -8.58
N HIS A 475 30.76 3.57 -7.28
CA HIS A 475 29.97 2.95 -6.21
C HIS A 475 28.50 3.38 -6.30
N LEU A 476 28.21 4.66 -6.54
CA LEU A 476 26.85 5.15 -6.76
C LEU A 476 26.17 4.48 -7.96
N ILE A 477 26.89 4.28 -9.07
CA ILE A 477 26.37 3.57 -10.25
C ILE A 477 26.00 2.12 -9.90
N SER A 478 26.87 1.43 -9.15
CA SER A 478 26.59 0.08 -8.65
C SER A 478 25.32 0.05 -7.78
N GLU A 479 25.23 0.96 -6.81
CA GLU A 479 24.08 1.09 -5.91
C GLU A 479 22.80 1.47 -6.66
N MET A 480 22.86 2.30 -7.71
CA MET A 480 21.69 2.62 -8.53
C MET A 480 21.13 1.41 -9.29
N ARG A 481 21.91 0.36 -9.50
CA ARG A 481 21.44 -0.86 -10.17
C ARG A 481 20.78 -1.83 -9.20
N THR A 482 21.25 -1.89 -7.96
CA THR A 482 20.86 -2.93 -6.99
C THR A 482 20.07 -2.40 -5.79
N ASN A 483 20.28 -1.15 -5.39
CA ASN A 483 19.73 -0.58 -4.16
C ASN A 483 18.47 0.27 -4.42
N PRO A 484 17.26 -0.26 -4.16
CA PRO A 484 16.02 0.49 -4.34
C PRO A 484 15.93 1.77 -3.49
N ARG A 485 16.64 1.85 -2.35
CA ARG A 485 16.70 3.08 -1.53
C ARG A 485 17.27 4.26 -2.31
N ILE A 486 18.42 4.03 -2.95
CA ILE A 486 19.15 5.06 -3.69
C ILE A 486 18.36 5.44 -4.94
N ARG A 487 17.88 4.44 -5.70
CA ARG A 487 17.04 4.64 -6.88
C ARG A 487 15.83 5.53 -6.57
N ARG A 488 15.18 5.30 -5.44
CA ARG A 488 13.98 6.01 -5.04
C ARG A 488 14.15 7.52 -4.89
N THR A 489 15.36 8.01 -4.67
CA THR A 489 15.64 9.46 -4.53
C THR A 489 15.49 10.27 -5.83
N TYR A 490 15.47 9.59 -6.97
CA TYR A 490 15.37 10.23 -8.29
C TYR A 490 13.93 10.21 -8.81
N SER A 491 13.20 11.31 -8.59
CA SER A 491 11.84 11.45 -9.16
C SER A 491 11.85 11.84 -10.64
N PRO A 492 10.89 11.39 -11.46
CA PRO A 492 10.79 11.78 -12.86
C PRO A 492 10.74 13.29 -13.09
N LYS A 493 10.00 14.01 -12.23
CA LYS A 493 9.92 15.48 -12.26
C LYS A 493 11.31 16.10 -12.16
N HIS A 494 12.07 15.70 -11.14
CA HIS A 494 13.36 16.31 -10.89
C HIS A 494 14.43 15.89 -11.89
N VAL A 495 14.41 14.64 -12.36
CA VAL A 495 15.34 14.18 -13.41
C VAL A 495 15.08 14.92 -14.73
N PHE A 496 13.83 15.24 -15.07
CA PHE A 496 13.51 16.02 -16.27
C PHE A 496 14.18 17.40 -16.27
N TYR A 497 14.00 18.21 -15.23
CA TYR A 497 14.64 19.53 -15.19
C TYR A 497 16.15 19.43 -15.05
N TRP A 498 16.65 18.46 -14.29
CA TRP A 498 18.08 18.21 -14.18
C TRP A 498 18.69 17.93 -15.57
N ALA A 499 18.06 17.06 -16.35
CA ALA A 499 18.49 16.76 -17.72
C ALA A 499 18.37 17.96 -18.67
N LYS A 500 17.38 18.84 -18.45
CA LYS A 500 17.24 20.11 -19.19
C LYS A 500 18.42 21.05 -18.90
N ASP A 501 18.82 21.18 -17.65
CA ASP A 501 19.98 21.98 -17.23
C ASP A 501 21.30 21.39 -17.77
N LEU A 502 21.40 20.07 -17.88
CA LEU A 502 22.57 19.37 -18.43
C LEU A 502 22.61 19.34 -19.97
N ALA A 503 21.52 19.63 -20.66
CA ALA A 503 21.41 19.50 -22.12
C ALA A 503 22.56 20.15 -22.93
N PRO A 504 23.15 21.31 -22.54
CA PRO A 504 24.25 21.92 -23.27
C PRO A 504 25.55 21.10 -23.29
N ILE A 505 25.77 20.22 -22.30
CA ILE A 505 27.00 19.40 -22.19
C ILE A 505 26.77 17.93 -22.56
N LEU A 506 25.52 17.51 -22.69
CA LEU A 506 25.17 16.12 -23.03
C LEU A 506 25.22 15.88 -24.54
N PRO A 507 25.76 14.73 -24.98
CA PRO A 507 25.65 14.32 -26.37
C PRO A 507 24.18 14.05 -26.74
N LYS A 508 23.83 14.18 -28.02
CA LYS A 508 22.45 14.10 -28.52
C LYS A 508 21.71 12.84 -28.09
N ASN A 509 22.39 11.68 -28.06
CA ASN A 509 21.83 10.40 -27.63
C ASN A 509 21.55 10.31 -26.12
N LEU A 510 22.12 11.20 -25.31
CA LEU A 510 21.86 11.33 -23.88
C LEU A 510 20.92 12.49 -23.55
N GLN A 511 20.41 13.24 -24.52
CA GLN A 511 19.38 14.24 -24.27
C GLN A 511 18.06 13.57 -23.85
N PHE A 512 17.29 14.23 -22.98
CA PHE A 512 16.07 13.67 -22.42
C PHE A 512 15.06 13.25 -23.50
N PHE A 513 14.77 14.14 -24.46
CA PHE A 513 13.81 13.88 -25.54
C PHE A 513 14.26 12.83 -26.55
N TYR A 514 15.57 12.52 -26.62
CA TYR A 514 16.05 11.38 -27.41
C TYR A 514 15.66 10.05 -26.74
N ASN A 515 15.75 10.01 -25.40
CA ASN A 515 15.47 8.82 -24.60
C ASN A 515 13.97 8.64 -24.31
N PHE A 516 13.23 9.73 -24.29
CA PHE A 516 11.78 9.77 -24.08
C PHE A 516 11.11 10.57 -25.20
N PRO A 517 11.03 10.01 -26.42
CA PRO A 517 10.52 10.73 -27.60
C PRO A 517 9.04 11.08 -27.52
N THR A 518 8.28 10.42 -26.64
CA THR A 518 6.86 10.72 -26.38
C THR A 518 6.60 10.78 -24.89
N ILE A 519 5.59 11.54 -24.46
CA ILE A 519 5.29 11.70 -23.02
C ILE A 519 4.90 10.37 -22.35
N GLY A 520 4.19 9.50 -23.06
CA GLY A 520 3.87 8.14 -22.59
C GLY A 520 5.08 7.20 -22.50
N ALA A 521 6.26 7.62 -23.00
CA ALA A 521 7.52 6.92 -22.78
C ALA A 521 8.05 7.06 -21.35
N ILE A 522 7.61 8.09 -20.64
CA ILE A 522 8.11 8.40 -19.32
C ILE A 522 7.46 7.44 -18.33
N HIS A 523 8.32 6.64 -17.70
CA HIS A 523 8.00 5.69 -16.65
C HIS A 523 9.19 5.63 -15.70
N LEU A 524 8.95 5.26 -14.44
CA LEU A 524 9.96 5.40 -13.39
C LEU A 524 11.20 4.55 -13.65
N SER A 525 11.05 3.28 -14.04
CA SER A 525 12.19 2.41 -14.36
C SER A 525 13.06 3.00 -15.48
N GLY A 526 12.46 3.43 -16.59
CA GLY A 526 13.19 4.08 -17.69
C GLY A 526 13.92 5.36 -17.28
N ILE A 527 13.33 6.17 -16.40
CA ILE A 527 13.99 7.36 -15.83
C ILE A 527 15.21 6.97 -15.01
N LEU A 528 15.13 5.91 -14.20
CA LEU A 528 16.24 5.45 -13.37
C LEU A 528 17.40 4.90 -14.22
N GLU A 529 17.10 4.14 -15.29
CA GLU A 529 18.12 3.70 -16.25
C GLU A 529 18.73 4.87 -17.02
N TYR A 530 17.96 5.92 -17.28
CA TYR A 530 18.50 7.16 -17.85
C TYR A 530 19.47 7.85 -16.88
N VAL A 531 19.15 7.92 -15.58
CA VAL A 531 20.07 8.46 -14.55
C VAL A 531 21.39 7.67 -14.50
N VAL A 532 21.34 6.34 -14.57
CA VAL A 532 22.55 5.50 -14.62
C VAL A 532 23.44 5.88 -15.81
N ARG A 533 22.86 6.07 -17.00
CA ARG A 533 23.59 6.49 -18.20
C ARG A 533 24.18 7.90 -18.09
N LEU A 534 23.49 8.81 -17.41
CA LEU A 534 24.03 10.14 -17.10
C LEU A 534 25.26 10.04 -16.20
N PHE A 535 25.26 9.12 -15.21
CA PHE A 535 26.42 8.89 -14.35
C PHE A 535 27.57 8.17 -15.06
N GLU A 536 27.29 7.24 -15.97
CA GLU A 536 28.32 6.61 -16.81
C GLU A 536 29.04 7.67 -17.66
N PHE A 537 28.28 8.58 -18.28
CA PHE A 537 28.85 9.74 -18.97
C PHE A 537 29.67 10.65 -18.04
N LEU A 538 29.16 10.94 -16.85
CA LEU A 538 29.90 11.74 -15.86
C LEU A 538 31.19 11.04 -15.41
N CYS A 539 31.22 9.72 -15.32
CA CYS A 539 32.42 8.98 -14.94
C CYS A 539 33.55 9.21 -15.95
N GLU A 540 33.22 9.20 -17.24
CA GLU A 540 34.14 9.52 -18.33
C GLU A 540 34.52 11.01 -18.37
N ASN A 541 33.60 11.90 -17.98
CA ASN A 541 33.73 13.35 -18.05
C ASN A 541 33.64 14.00 -16.65
N PHE A 542 34.48 13.53 -15.73
CA PHE A 542 34.34 13.84 -14.29
C PHE A 542 34.49 15.33 -13.96
N ASP A 543 35.14 16.10 -14.83
CA ASP A 543 35.25 17.57 -14.70
C ASP A 543 33.88 18.28 -14.71
N TYR A 544 32.82 17.61 -15.18
CA TYR A 544 31.44 18.12 -15.12
C TYR A 544 30.71 17.86 -13.80
N LEU A 545 31.37 17.29 -12.78
CA LEU A 545 30.74 16.95 -11.49
C LEU A 545 30.00 18.13 -10.87
N GLU A 546 30.62 19.31 -10.79
CA GLU A 546 29.99 20.50 -10.22
C GLU A 546 28.71 20.91 -10.98
N THR A 547 28.73 20.78 -12.30
CA THR A 547 27.55 21.04 -13.15
C THR A 547 26.43 20.07 -12.83
N PHE A 548 26.76 18.78 -12.67
CA PHE A 548 25.80 17.75 -12.26
C PHE A 548 25.20 18.04 -10.87
N GLN A 549 26.01 18.56 -9.94
CA GLN A 549 25.59 18.84 -8.57
C GLN A 549 24.84 20.17 -8.37
N LYS A 550 24.75 21.00 -9.41
CA LYS A 550 24.17 22.36 -9.35
C LYS A 550 22.65 22.34 -9.18
N TYR A 551 21.96 21.38 -9.79
CA TYR A 551 20.49 21.33 -9.76
C TYR A 551 19.99 20.91 -8.36
N ARG A 552 19.57 21.91 -7.59
CA ARG A 552 19.04 21.77 -6.22
C ARG A 552 17.77 22.59 -6.07
N PRO A 553 16.65 22.17 -6.67
CA PRO A 553 15.43 22.98 -6.66
C PRO A 553 14.94 23.18 -5.24
N ARG A 554 14.54 24.42 -4.93
CA ARG A 554 13.94 24.74 -3.64
C ARG A 554 12.46 24.43 -3.66
N VAL A 555 12.03 23.43 -2.90
CA VAL A 555 10.63 22.98 -2.83
C VAL A 555 9.92 23.51 -1.58
N MET A 556 10.66 23.99 -0.58
CA MET A 556 10.09 24.64 0.59
C MET A 556 10.99 25.74 1.15
N LYS A 557 10.43 26.58 2.02
CA LYS A 557 11.23 27.53 2.81
C LYS A 557 12.09 26.77 3.82
N LYS A 558 13.12 27.44 4.35
CA LYS A 558 13.97 26.89 5.42
C LYS A 558 13.12 26.30 6.54
N ILE A 559 13.31 25.03 6.82
CA ILE A 559 12.46 24.23 7.68
C ILE A 559 12.64 24.65 9.14
N SER A 560 11.53 24.76 9.86
CA SER A 560 11.51 25.04 11.28
C SER A 560 10.36 24.26 11.90
N PHE A 561 10.68 23.16 12.58
CA PHE A 561 9.64 22.29 13.16
C PHE A 561 8.77 22.99 14.21
N SER A 562 9.28 24.02 14.90
CA SER A 562 8.47 24.88 15.78
C SER A 562 7.42 25.72 15.05
N LYS A 563 7.47 25.76 13.71
CA LYS A 563 6.51 26.44 12.82
C LYS A 563 5.70 25.46 11.97
N MET A 564 5.89 24.14 12.15
CA MET A 564 5.27 23.09 11.31
C MET A 564 3.74 23.16 11.32
N PHE A 565 3.13 23.48 12.46
CA PHE A 565 1.67 23.59 12.57
C PHE A 565 1.12 25.01 12.37
N THR A 566 1.98 25.96 12.01
CA THR A 566 1.61 27.38 11.82
C THR A 566 2.03 27.83 10.42
N THR A 567 2.95 28.79 10.31
CA THR A 567 3.41 29.41 9.04
C THR A 567 4.05 28.45 8.03
N GLN A 568 4.31 27.19 8.38
CA GLN A 568 4.90 26.21 7.47
C GLN A 568 4.01 25.03 7.14
N SER A 569 2.82 24.91 7.74
CA SER A 569 1.94 23.75 7.54
C SER A 569 1.55 23.54 6.07
N ILE A 570 1.44 24.64 5.31
CA ILE A 570 1.11 24.66 3.88
C ILE A 570 2.15 24.00 2.97
N PHE A 571 3.40 23.86 3.43
CA PHE A 571 4.46 23.21 2.66
C PHE A 571 4.42 21.69 2.79
N TYR A 572 3.62 21.18 3.73
CA TYR A 572 3.43 19.77 3.99
C TYR A 572 2.14 19.30 3.30
N GLU A 573 2.17 19.23 1.96
CA GLU A 573 1.00 18.83 1.18
C GLU A 573 0.61 17.37 1.49
N GLY A 574 -0.65 17.17 1.88
CA GLY A 574 -1.18 15.88 2.31
C GLY A 574 -0.70 15.45 3.70
N LYS A 575 -0.84 14.15 3.99
CA LYS A 575 -0.57 13.64 5.34
C LYS A 575 0.92 13.55 5.64
N THR A 576 1.28 14.04 6.82
CA THR A 576 2.67 14.16 7.25
C THR A 576 2.92 13.38 8.53
N LEU A 577 3.94 12.52 8.50
CA LEU A 577 4.44 11.82 9.67
C LEU A 577 5.62 12.60 10.27
N TYR A 578 5.45 13.15 11.46
CA TYR A 578 6.54 13.79 12.21
C TYR A 578 7.16 12.77 13.16
N ILE A 579 8.39 12.35 12.87
CA ILE A 579 9.12 11.37 13.69
C ILE A 579 10.08 12.05 14.64
N THR A 580 9.92 11.76 15.93
CA THR A 580 10.77 12.30 16.98
C THR A 580 10.84 11.39 18.21
N LYS A 581 11.86 11.61 19.05
CA LYS A 581 12.11 10.82 20.26
C LYS A 581 11.13 11.14 21.40
N ASP A 582 10.80 12.41 21.57
CA ASP A 582 9.90 12.91 22.63
C ASP A 582 8.60 13.42 22.01
N VAL A 583 7.77 12.46 21.58
CA VAL A 583 6.57 12.70 20.77
C VAL A 583 5.66 13.76 21.37
N ILE A 584 5.19 13.54 22.61
CA ILE A 584 4.22 14.44 23.24
C ILE A 584 4.81 15.84 23.46
N GLU A 585 6.02 15.91 24.02
CA GLU A 585 6.63 17.18 24.43
C GLU A 585 6.97 18.05 23.21
N LYS A 586 7.62 17.49 22.19
CA LYS A 586 7.98 18.23 20.98
C LYS A 586 6.75 18.61 20.15
N THR A 587 5.74 17.75 20.09
CA THR A 587 4.47 18.08 19.41
C THR A 587 3.78 19.25 20.08
N ARG A 588 3.57 19.19 21.41
CA ARG A 588 2.97 20.29 22.18
C ARG A 588 3.77 21.57 22.01
N LYS A 589 5.09 21.53 22.18
CA LYS A 589 5.98 22.68 21.98
C LYS A 589 5.85 23.31 20.58
N SER A 590 5.69 22.48 19.56
CA SER A 590 5.51 22.95 18.17
C SER A 590 4.11 23.51 17.90
N ALA A 591 3.13 23.12 18.72
CA ALA A 591 1.75 23.61 18.68
C ALA A 591 1.49 24.80 19.62
N ASN A 592 2.43 25.19 20.48
CA ASN A 592 2.24 26.30 21.42
C ASN A 592 1.80 27.61 20.74
N LYS A 593 2.24 27.86 19.50
CA LYS A 593 1.84 29.06 18.73
C LYS A 593 0.52 28.89 17.95
N LEU A 594 0.04 27.65 17.82
CA LEU A 594 -1.21 27.35 17.15
C LEU A 594 -2.40 27.76 18.03
N PHE A 595 -2.34 27.41 19.31
CA PHE A 595 -3.39 27.72 20.27
C PHE A 595 -3.08 29.05 20.95
N ASP A 596 -3.93 30.05 20.69
CA ASP A 596 -3.89 31.31 21.41
C ASP A 596 -4.41 31.08 22.84
N GLU A 597 -3.55 31.30 23.85
CA GLU A 597 -3.86 31.06 25.26
C GLU A 597 -5.09 31.86 25.72
N GLU A 598 -5.31 33.06 25.17
CA GLU A 598 -6.47 33.91 25.51
C GLU A 598 -7.78 33.34 24.98
N ARG A 599 -7.71 32.57 23.88
CA ARG A 599 -8.87 31.94 23.21
C ARG A 599 -8.99 30.46 23.55
N PHE A 600 -8.12 29.94 24.42
CA PHE A 600 -8.15 28.56 24.87
C PHE A 600 -9.29 28.37 25.88
N VAL A 601 -10.31 27.60 25.49
CA VAL A 601 -11.46 27.29 26.34
C VAL A 601 -11.32 25.87 26.85
N LYS A 602 -11.46 25.66 28.16
CA LYS A 602 -11.43 24.30 28.73
C LYS A 602 -12.49 23.41 28.06
N ILE A 603 -12.11 22.18 27.71
CA ILE A 603 -12.99 21.27 26.97
C ILE A 603 -14.28 20.99 27.74
N GLU A 604 -14.19 20.86 29.06
CA GLU A 604 -15.34 20.67 29.95
C GLU A 604 -16.42 21.74 29.77
N LYS A 605 -16.01 23.00 29.54
CA LYS A 605 -16.95 24.11 29.29
C LYS A 605 -17.65 23.93 27.94
N LEU A 606 -16.91 23.54 26.90
CA LEU A 606 -17.48 23.28 25.57
C LEU A 606 -18.46 22.09 25.59
N ILE A 607 -18.12 21.02 26.33
CA ILE A 607 -19.02 19.87 26.55
C ILE A 607 -20.29 20.33 27.27
N THR A 608 -20.15 21.12 28.34
CA THR A 608 -21.29 21.65 29.10
C THR A 608 -22.20 22.53 28.23
N GLU A 609 -21.62 23.35 27.36
CA GLU A 609 -22.36 24.19 26.41
C GLU A 609 -23.10 23.35 25.36
N ARG A 610 -22.44 22.33 24.79
CA ARG A 610 -23.08 21.35 23.91
C ARG A 610 -24.26 20.67 24.61
N ASP A 611 -24.04 20.12 25.80
CA ASP A 611 -25.06 19.34 26.51
C ASP A 611 -26.26 20.22 26.89
N LYS A 612 -26.03 21.50 27.21
CA LYS A 612 -27.10 22.50 27.39
C LYS A 612 -27.89 22.70 26.09
N LYS A 613 -27.23 22.83 24.94
CA LYS A 613 -27.89 22.93 23.63
C LYS A 613 -28.70 21.69 23.30
N ILE A 614 -28.12 20.49 23.46
CA ILE A 614 -28.81 19.20 23.25
C ILE A 614 -30.04 19.09 24.14
N LYS A 615 -29.94 19.43 25.44
CA LYS A 615 -31.09 19.44 26.35
C LYS A 615 -32.17 20.45 25.92
N GLY A 616 -31.76 21.62 25.43
CA GLY A 616 -32.66 22.62 24.87
C GLY A 616 -33.44 22.10 23.65
N PHE A 617 -32.73 21.48 22.72
CA PHE A 617 -33.28 20.82 21.54
C PHE A 617 -34.25 19.70 21.91
N GLN A 618 -33.87 18.80 22.81
CA GLN A 618 -34.76 17.73 23.31
C GLN A 618 -36.02 18.29 23.98
N LYS A 619 -35.93 19.41 24.69
CA LYS A 619 -37.09 20.08 25.29
C LYS A 619 -38.02 20.66 24.23
N GLN A 620 -37.48 21.26 23.16
CA GLN A 620 -38.27 21.75 22.03
C GLN A 620 -38.98 20.60 21.30
N GLN A 621 -38.28 19.48 21.05
CA GLN A 621 -38.86 18.29 20.43
C GLN A 621 -40.01 17.70 21.27
N ARG A 622 -39.85 17.59 22.59
CA ARG A 622 -40.94 17.14 23.47
C ARG A 622 -42.13 18.10 23.47
N SER A 623 -41.89 19.39 23.29
CA SER A 623 -42.97 20.38 23.23
C SER A 623 -43.75 20.33 21.91
N SER A 624 -43.10 20.03 20.78
CA SER A 624 -43.77 19.84 19.50
C SER A 624 -44.56 18.53 19.48
N GLU A 625 -44.03 17.45 20.04
CA GLU A 625 -44.75 16.17 20.16
C GLU A 625 -46.00 16.25 21.06
N ARG A 626 -46.00 17.15 22.05
CA ARG A 626 -47.16 17.37 22.94
C ARG A 626 -48.29 18.16 22.30
N ARG A 627 -48.06 18.86 21.17
CA ARG A 627 -49.14 19.49 20.39
C ARG A 627 -49.91 18.38 19.66
N LYS A 628 -50.91 17.81 20.34
CA LYS A 628 -51.81 16.80 19.75
C LYS A 628 -52.39 17.35 18.44
N PRO A 629 -52.37 16.59 17.33
CA PRO A 629 -53.06 17.00 16.14
C PRO A 629 -54.56 17.11 16.46
N THR A 630 -55.10 18.32 16.33
CA THR A 630 -56.53 18.58 16.29
C THR A 630 -57.13 17.68 15.20
N LYS A 631 -58.33 17.12 15.39
CA LYS A 631 -58.96 16.12 14.49
C LYS A 631 -58.91 16.59 13.02
N ALA A 632 -57.92 16.12 12.30
CA ALA A 632 -57.55 16.55 10.95
C ALA A 632 -57.71 15.40 9.96
N ASP A 633 -58.07 15.76 8.74
CA ASP A 633 -58.56 14.86 7.69
C ASP A 633 -57.45 13.89 7.23
N ASN A 634 -57.81 12.72 6.68
CA ASN A 634 -56.83 11.65 6.41
C ASN A 634 -55.70 12.04 5.42
N LYS A 635 -55.92 13.07 4.58
CA LYS A 635 -54.90 13.63 3.67
C LYS A 635 -53.88 14.51 4.40
N GLU A 636 -54.32 15.19 5.46
CA GLU A 636 -53.50 16.04 6.34
C GLU A 636 -52.53 15.21 7.20
N LYS A 637 -52.91 13.96 7.52
CA LYS A 637 -52.02 13.02 8.24
C LYS A 637 -50.78 12.62 7.43
N LEU A 638 -50.88 12.55 6.11
CA LEU A 638 -49.75 12.16 5.25
C LEU A 638 -48.73 13.30 5.08
N ILE A 639 -49.24 14.54 4.93
CA ILE A 639 -48.41 15.76 4.88
C ILE A 639 -47.71 15.96 6.23
N ASN A 640 -48.44 15.86 7.35
CA ASN A 640 -47.86 15.93 8.70
C ASN A 640 -46.78 14.87 8.94
N LYS A 641 -46.89 13.68 8.32
CA LYS A 641 -45.86 12.63 8.46
C LYS A 641 -44.57 13.00 7.73
N GLN A 642 -44.64 13.59 6.53
CA GLN A 642 -43.46 14.07 5.81
C GLN A 642 -42.79 15.25 6.53
N GLU A 643 -43.58 16.20 7.03
CA GLU A 643 -43.06 17.32 7.83
C GLU A 643 -42.40 16.84 9.13
N THR A 644 -42.97 15.83 9.80
CA THR A 644 -42.36 15.22 10.99
C THR A 644 -41.02 14.55 10.66
N ILE A 645 -40.92 13.89 9.50
CA ILE A 645 -39.65 13.29 9.05
C ILE A 645 -38.63 14.38 8.74
N GLN A 646 -39.00 15.44 8.02
CA GLN A 646 -38.12 16.57 7.72
C GLN A 646 -37.66 17.27 9.00
N GLN A 647 -38.55 17.49 9.97
CA GLN A 647 -38.19 18.05 11.27
C GLN A 647 -37.24 17.14 12.05
N LYS A 648 -37.43 15.82 12.02
CA LYS A 648 -36.50 14.87 12.64
C LYS A 648 -35.14 14.84 11.96
N MET A 649 -35.09 15.02 10.64
CA MET A 649 -33.83 15.11 9.89
C MET A 649 -33.11 16.43 10.19
N ALA A 650 -33.81 17.57 10.17
CA ALA A 650 -33.26 18.86 10.57
C ALA A 650 -32.75 18.85 12.01
N PHE A 651 -33.47 18.17 12.90
CA PHE A 651 -33.05 17.99 14.30
C PHE A 651 -31.78 17.13 14.44
N ALA A 652 -31.64 16.07 13.65
CA ALA A 652 -30.43 15.26 13.64
C ALA A 652 -29.23 16.09 13.14
N GLU A 653 -29.42 16.90 12.11
CA GLU A 653 -28.43 17.84 11.59
C GLU A 653 -28.06 18.92 12.63
N ASP A 654 -29.05 19.45 13.36
CA ASP A 654 -28.81 20.38 14.46
C ASP A 654 -28.00 19.75 15.59
N ILE A 655 -28.31 18.50 15.98
CA ILE A 655 -27.52 17.77 16.98
C ILE A 655 -26.09 17.53 16.47
N GLU A 656 -25.91 17.14 15.22
CA GLU A 656 -24.58 16.97 14.63
C GLU A 656 -23.81 18.30 14.61
N ASN A 657 -24.52 19.42 14.41
CA ASN A 657 -23.99 20.77 14.53
C ASN A 657 -23.69 21.21 15.98
N THR A 658 -24.18 20.48 17.00
CA THR A 658 -23.81 20.71 18.40
C THR A 658 -22.51 20.04 18.82
N ALA A 659 -21.81 19.33 17.95
CA ALA A 659 -20.50 18.75 18.26
C ALA A 659 -19.56 19.75 18.95
N VAL A 660 -18.71 19.27 19.86
CA VAL A 660 -17.63 20.08 20.45
C VAL A 660 -16.71 20.53 19.32
N ARG A 661 -16.57 21.84 19.13
CA ARG A 661 -15.78 22.45 18.05
C ARG A 661 -14.77 23.43 18.63
N ILE A 662 -13.58 23.44 18.04
CA ILE A 662 -12.56 24.47 18.28
C ILE A 662 -12.61 25.53 17.17
N PRO A 663 -12.03 26.73 17.39
CA PRO A 663 -11.94 27.74 16.35
C PRO A 663 -11.26 27.23 15.07
N GLU A 664 -11.78 27.62 13.90
CA GLU A 664 -11.29 27.09 12.61
C GLU A 664 -9.83 27.49 12.33
N ASP A 665 -9.39 28.63 12.85
CA ASP A 665 -8.00 29.09 12.76
C ASP A 665 -7.01 28.32 13.65
N PHE A 666 -7.51 27.39 14.48
CA PHE A 666 -6.70 26.41 15.21
C PHE A 666 -6.55 25.09 14.45
N ILE A 667 -7.39 24.84 13.43
CA ILE A 667 -7.35 23.62 12.63
C ILE A 667 -6.35 23.82 11.50
N VAL A 668 -5.32 22.99 11.43
CA VAL A 668 -4.22 23.19 10.48
C VAL A 668 -4.71 23.12 9.03
N ASN A 669 -4.17 24.01 8.19
CA ASN A 669 -4.46 24.11 6.76
C ASN A 669 -5.92 24.45 6.41
N THR A 670 -6.77 24.90 7.34
CA THR A 670 -8.05 25.53 6.97
C THR A 670 -7.82 26.91 6.36
N GLU A 671 -8.84 27.47 5.73
CA GLU A 671 -8.76 28.84 5.19
C GLU A 671 -8.51 29.89 6.29
N GLU A 672 -9.16 29.76 7.46
CA GLU A 672 -8.95 30.70 8.58
C GLU A 672 -7.57 30.55 9.21
N HIS A 673 -7.06 29.31 9.32
CA HIS A 673 -5.68 29.06 9.76
C HIS A 673 -4.68 29.72 8.81
N PHE A 674 -4.91 29.57 7.50
CA PHE A 674 -4.09 30.21 6.49
C PHE A 674 -4.11 31.73 6.61
N ARG A 675 -5.29 32.35 6.70
CA ARG A 675 -5.42 33.81 6.86
C ARG A 675 -4.72 34.32 8.11
N ARG A 676 -4.78 33.57 9.22
CA ARG A 676 -4.10 33.93 10.47
C ARG A 676 -2.57 33.94 10.33
N PHE A 677 -1.98 32.92 9.72
CA PHE A 677 -0.52 32.77 9.63
C PHE A 677 0.09 33.36 8.34
N HIS A 678 -0.75 33.70 7.35
CA HIS A 678 -0.36 34.28 6.07
C HIS A 678 -1.31 35.43 5.66
N PRO A 679 -1.47 36.48 6.49
CA PRO A 679 -2.49 37.53 6.27
C PRO A 679 -2.33 38.30 4.95
N ASN A 680 -1.12 38.27 4.37
CA ASN A 680 -0.79 39.00 3.14
C ASN A 680 -0.76 38.10 1.89
N VAL A 681 -1.19 36.84 1.98
CA VAL A 681 -1.19 35.88 0.87
C VAL A 681 -2.62 35.44 0.58
N SER A 682 -2.98 35.33 -0.71
CA SER A 682 -4.28 34.78 -1.10
C SER A 682 -4.33 33.27 -0.86
N ALA A 683 -5.43 32.79 -0.28
CA ALA A 683 -5.67 31.35 -0.09
C ALA A 683 -5.99 30.62 -1.41
N LYS A 684 -6.19 31.35 -2.52
CA LYS A 684 -6.60 30.77 -3.80
C LYS A 684 -5.53 29.83 -4.34
N GLY A 685 -5.89 28.55 -4.50
CA GLY A 685 -5.00 27.50 -5.00
C GLY A 685 -4.18 26.79 -3.93
N MET A 686 -4.38 27.12 -2.65
CA MET A 686 -3.72 26.42 -1.54
C MET A 686 -4.44 25.10 -1.23
N PRO A 687 -3.72 24.07 -0.74
CA PRO A 687 -4.32 22.83 -0.27
C PRO A 687 -5.08 23.09 1.04
N ILE A 688 -6.34 23.51 0.93
CA ILE A 688 -7.21 23.78 2.08
C ILE A 688 -7.76 22.47 2.62
N ASN A 689 -7.50 22.21 3.90
CA ASN A 689 -8.14 21.14 4.65
C ASN A 689 -9.59 21.53 4.94
N THR A 690 -10.52 20.75 4.41
CA THR A 690 -11.97 20.91 4.65
C THR A 690 -12.49 19.90 5.67
N ASN A 691 -11.68 18.91 6.05
CA ASN A 691 -12.09 17.88 7.00
C ASN A 691 -12.04 18.44 8.42
N ARG A 692 -13.20 18.45 9.07
CA ARG A 692 -13.34 18.77 10.49
C ARG A 692 -13.42 17.46 11.27
N ILE A 693 -12.54 17.30 12.25
CA ILE A 693 -12.57 16.13 13.13
C ILE A 693 -13.57 16.37 14.24
N VAL A 694 -14.58 15.51 14.31
CA VAL A 694 -15.55 15.46 15.41
C VAL A 694 -15.18 14.29 16.30
N LEU A 695 -14.84 14.57 17.56
CA LEU A 695 -14.50 13.55 18.55
C LEU A 695 -15.76 13.02 19.25
N GLU A 696 -15.82 11.71 19.44
CA GLU A 696 -16.85 11.05 20.25
C GLU A 696 -16.60 11.25 21.76
N ASP A 697 -17.63 11.07 22.58
CA ASP A 697 -17.57 11.38 24.02
C ASP A 697 -16.45 10.66 24.78
N TYR A 698 -16.17 9.40 24.43
CA TYR A 698 -15.13 8.62 25.10
C TYR A 698 -13.70 9.16 24.88
N PHE A 699 -13.49 10.07 23.93
CA PHE A 699 -12.21 10.77 23.81
C PHE A 699 -12.00 11.74 24.97
N PHE A 700 -13.05 12.43 25.42
CA PHE A 700 -12.92 13.48 26.43
C PHE A 700 -12.52 12.92 27.81
N ASP A 701 -12.88 11.68 28.11
CA ASP A 701 -12.45 10.98 29.33
C ASP A 701 -11.02 10.43 29.22
N SER A 702 -10.52 10.28 27.99
CA SER A 702 -9.25 9.59 27.72
C SER A 702 -8.07 10.55 27.56
N PHE A 703 -8.29 11.83 27.28
CA PHE A 703 -7.22 12.78 26.92
C PHE A 703 -7.36 14.09 27.69
N CYS A 704 -6.23 14.78 27.89
CA CYS A 704 -6.25 16.13 28.47
C CYS A 704 -6.60 17.19 27.41
N ASP A 705 -7.01 18.38 27.84
CA ASP A 705 -7.49 19.46 26.97
C ASP A 705 -6.56 19.76 25.79
N ILE A 706 -5.25 19.90 26.03
CA ILE A 706 -4.29 20.19 24.97
C ILE A 706 -4.21 19.07 23.92
N ASP A 707 -4.31 17.80 24.34
CA ASP A 707 -4.27 16.67 23.42
C ASP A 707 -5.57 16.58 22.61
N LEU A 708 -6.71 16.91 23.23
CA LEU A 708 -8.00 17.00 22.54
C LEU A 708 -8.01 18.13 21.50
N TYR A 709 -7.44 19.28 21.84
CA TYR A 709 -7.23 20.39 20.89
C TYR A 709 -6.34 19.99 19.71
N LEU A 710 -5.25 19.26 19.97
CA LEU A 710 -4.39 18.73 18.91
C LEU A 710 -5.14 17.77 17.98
N LEU A 711 -5.90 16.82 18.54
CA LEU A 711 -6.68 15.86 17.75
C LEU A 711 -7.73 16.57 16.88
N MET A 712 -8.48 17.51 17.45
CA MET A 712 -9.46 18.32 16.70
C MET A 712 -8.80 19.24 15.66
N ALA A 713 -7.56 19.67 15.90
CA ALA A 713 -6.77 20.46 14.97
C ALA A 713 -6.17 19.65 13.81
N GLY A 714 -6.39 18.33 13.76
CA GLY A 714 -5.81 17.45 12.74
C GLY A 714 -4.40 16.96 13.07
N ILE A 715 -3.98 17.00 14.33
CA ILE A 715 -2.65 16.58 14.81
C ILE A 715 -2.81 15.42 15.80
N GLY A 716 -2.49 14.21 15.39
CA GLY A 716 -2.47 13.04 16.28
C GLY A 716 -1.09 12.76 16.85
N MET A 717 -1.05 12.22 18.06
CA MET A 717 0.18 11.75 18.72
C MET A 717 0.08 10.27 19.03
N TYR A 718 1.13 9.52 18.72
CA TYR A 718 1.27 8.09 19.01
C TYR A 718 2.58 7.85 19.77
N ASP A 719 2.47 7.64 21.08
CA ASP A 719 3.61 7.46 21.99
C ASP A 719 3.39 6.23 22.86
N VAL A 720 4.13 5.15 22.60
CA VAL A 720 3.99 3.89 23.35
C VAL A 720 4.42 4.03 24.81
N LYS A 721 5.32 4.97 25.11
CA LYS A 721 5.86 5.16 26.46
C LYS A 721 4.93 5.98 27.34
N ARG A 722 4.26 6.98 26.78
CA ARG A 722 3.46 7.95 27.55
C ARG A 722 1.94 7.82 27.37
N GLN A 723 1.46 7.10 26.36
CA GLN A 723 0.03 6.81 26.18
C GLN A 723 -0.30 5.37 26.53
N THR A 724 -1.54 5.14 26.98
CA THR A 724 -2.13 3.81 27.11
C THR A 724 -2.44 3.21 25.73
N GLU A 725 -2.58 1.88 25.65
CA GLU A 725 -3.03 1.22 24.43
C GLU A 725 -4.42 1.72 23.99
N HIS A 726 -5.32 1.98 24.94
CA HIS A 726 -6.64 2.53 24.66
C HIS A 726 -6.55 3.87 23.92
N GLN A 727 -5.79 4.83 24.47
CA GLN A 727 -5.57 6.14 23.84
C GLN A 727 -4.98 6.00 22.43
N ARG A 728 -3.94 5.17 22.25
CA ARG A 728 -3.34 4.93 20.93
C ARG A 728 -4.35 4.37 19.93
N ASN A 729 -5.19 3.43 20.36
CA ASN A 729 -6.26 2.89 19.54
C ASN A 729 -7.30 3.96 19.15
N LEU A 730 -7.61 4.90 20.05
CA LEU A 730 -8.49 6.03 19.74
C LEU A 730 -7.88 6.96 18.70
N VAL A 731 -6.58 7.30 18.81
CA VAL A 731 -5.88 8.10 17.79
C VAL A 731 -5.88 7.39 16.43
N MET A 732 -5.64 6.08 16.43
CA MET A 732 -5.64 5.29 15.19
C MET A 732 -7.02 5.20 14.52
N LYS A 733 -8.13 5.29 15.29
CA LYS A 733 -9.49 5.34 14.71
C LYS A 733 -9.71 6.55 13.82
N ILE A 734 -9.17 7.71 14.21
CA ILE A 734 -9.30 8.97 13.45
C ILE A 734 -8.08 9.25 12.56
N TYR A 735 -7.15 8.28 12.43
CA TYR A 735 -5.89 8.48 11.71
C TYR A 735 -6.11 9.01 10.29
N ASN A 736 -7.16 8.56 9.61
CA ASN A 736 -7.46 8.96 8.25
C ASN A 736 -7.75 10.46 8.10
N ASP A 737 -8.32 11.09 9.13
CA ASP A 737 -8.72 12.49 9.14
C ASP A 737 -7.60 13.44 9.59
N LEU A 738 -6.53 12.91 10.17
CA LEU A 738 -5.38 13.68 10.60
C LEU A 738 -4.57 14.23 9.41
N SER A 739 -4.15 15.49 9.52
CA SER A 739 -3.15 16.09 8.62
C SER A 739 -1.72 15.76 9.06
N PHE A 740 -1.47 15.76 10.38
CA PHE A 740 -0.19 15.43 10.98
C PHE A 740 -0.32 14.26 11.95
N PHE A 741 0.61 13.33 11.86
CA PHE A 741 0.72 12.20 12.77
C PHE A 741 2.12 12.20 13.38
N CYS A 742 2.21 12.47 14.67
CA CYS A 742 3.48 12.59 15.40
C CYS A 742 3.75 11.29 16.15
N ALA A 743 4.91 10.68 15.95
CA ALA A 743 5.20 9.36 16.49
C ALA A 743 6.70 9.10 16.73
N GLY A 744 6.99 8.06 17.50
CA GLY A 744 8.34 7.58 17.80
C GLY A 744 8.80 6.43 16.90
N LEU A 745 9.78 5.66 17.39
CA LEU A 745 10.33 4.49 16.68
C LEU A 745 9.27 3.40 16.41
N ASP A 746 8.25 3.31 17.27
CA ASP A 746 7.27 2.23 17.26
C ASP A 746 6.42 2.16 15.98
N VAL A 747 6.30 3.25 15.22
CA VAL A 747 5.54 3.27 13.95
C VAL A 747 6.40 2.92 12.73
N VAL A 748 7.73 2.88 12.88
CA VAL A 748 8.65 2.55 11.78
C VAL A 748 8.46 1.09 11.36
N TYR A 749 8.21 0.21 12.33
CA TYR A 749 8.03 -1.21 12.13
C TYR A 749 6.55 -1.58 12.20
N GLY A 750 6.10 -2.41 11.27
CA GLY A 750 4.81 -3.09 11.32
C GLY A 750 3.54 -2.24 11.12
N THR A 751 3.55 -0.92 11.35
CA THR A 751 2.30 -0.14 11.24
C THR A 751 1.99 0.20 9.78
N ASN A 752 0.80 -0.19 9.32
CA ASN A 752 0.29 0.13 7.99
C ASN A 752 -0.29 1.55 7.97
N LEU A 753 0.58 2.56 7.84
CA LEU A 753 0.17 3.97 7.76
C LEU A 753 -0.23 4.33 6.32
N ALA A 754 -1.53 4.40 6.09
CA ALA A 754 -2.11 4.77 4.80
C ALA A 754 -1.92 6.27 4.47
N GLY A 755 -1.68 6.59 3.20
CA GLY A 755 -1.79 7.97 2.70
C GLY A 755 -0.69 8.93 3.14
N LEU A 756 0.41 8.43 3.72
CA LEU A 756 1.57 9.26 4.02
C LEU A 756 2.23 9.76 2.73
N ILE A 757 2.46 11.06 2.66
CA ILE A 757 3.18 11.74 1.59
C ILE A 757 4.52 12.26 2.11
N ASN A 758 4.51 12.87 3.30
CA ASN A 758 5.70 13.46 3.89
C ASN A 758 6.11 12.73 5.16
N ILE A 759 7.42 12.62 5.37
CA ILE A 759 8.01 12.30 6.67
C ILE A 759 8.93 13.46 7.05
N ALA A 760 8.67 14.09 8.20
CA ALA A 760 9.57 15.04 8.81
C ALA A 760 10.39 14.34 9.89
N ILE A 761 11.71 14.34 9.78
CA ILE A 761 12.61 13.63 10.70
C ILE A 761 13.36 14.64 11.57
N ASP A 762 13.20 14.48 12.88
CA ASP A 762 13.97 15.19 13.88
C ASP A 762 15.41 14.68 13.99
N GLN A 763 16.37 15.61 14.06
CA GLN A 763 17.81 15.32 14.13
C GLN A 763 18.15 14.34 15.26
N GLU A 764 17.57 14.53 16.45
CA GLU A 764 17.87 13.65 17.60
C GLU A 764 17.41 12.23 17.34
N PHE A 765 16.25 12.05 16.70
CA PHE A 765 15.80 10.73 16.28
C PHE A 765 16.76 10.13 15.23
N ALA A 766 17.08 10.88 14.19
CA ALA A 766 17.94 10.40 13.10
C ALA A 766 19.34 10.00 13.56
N ARG A 767 19.88 10.70 14.57
CA ARG A 767 21.18 10.38 15.18
C ARG A 767 21.15 9.01 15.86
N ASP A 768 20.08 8.71 16.59
CA ASP A 768 19.98 7.55 17.47
C ASP A 768 19.55 6.26 16.75
N VAL A 769 19.03 6.34 15.52
CA VAL A 769 18.55 5.16 14.76
C VAL A 769 19.51 4.71 13.67
N SER A 770 19.45 3.45 13.25
CA SER A 770 20.25 2.96 12.13
C SER A 770 19.75 3.51 10.78
N ILE A 771 20.62 3.43 9.76
CA ILE A 771 20.23 3.74 8.37
C ILE A 771 19.13 2.79 7.86
N ALA A 772 19.14 1.53 8.30
CA ALA A 772 18.08 0.57 7.99
C ALA A 772 16.71 1.02 8.53
N THR A 773 16.70 1.58 9.74
CA THR A 773 15.49 2.18 10.35
C THR A 773 14.99 3.35 9.52
N LEU A 774 15.90 4.26 9.12
CA LEU A 774 15.54 5.37 8.25
C LEU A 774 15.01 4.88 6.89
N TYR A 775 15.61 3.84 6.32
CA TYR A 775 15.16 3.25 5.07
C TYR A 775 13.75 2.65 5.19
N GLN A 776 13.47 1.92 6.28
CA GLN A 776 12.12 1.43 6.56
C GLN A 776 11.12 2.56 6.70
N LEU A 777 11.53 3.67 7.32
CA LEU A 777 10.72 4.88 7.39
C LEU A 777 10.47 5.46 5.98
N MET A 778 11.48 5.54 5.10
CA MET A 778 11.27 5.92 3.69
C MET A 778 10.25 5.00 3.00
N GLY A 779 10.25 3.71 3.33
CA GLY A 779 9.28 2.72 2.85
C GLY A 779 7.82 3.02 3.23
N ARG A 780 7.57 3.81 4.28
CA ARG A 780 6.21 4.11 4.77
C ARG A 780 5.48 5.16 3.94
N VAL A 781 6.20 6.09 3.30
CA VAL A 781 5.63 7.10 2.41
C VAL A 781 5.49 6.58 0.98
N GLY A 782 4.54 7.14 0.23
CA GLY A 782 4.38 6.85 -1.19
C GLY A 782 3.89 5.44 -1.46
N ARG A 783 2.57 5.26 -1.62
CA ARG A 783 1.96 3.96 -1.96
C ARG A 783 1.01 4.05 -3.14
N ILE A 784 1.15 3.14 -4.10
CA ILE A 784 0.30 3.11 -5.30
C ILE A 784 -1.17 3.07 -4.88
N GLY A 785 -2.00 3.90 -5.52
CA GLY A 785 -3.42 4.03 -5.21
C GLY A 785 -3.73 4.98 -4.04
N ARG A 786 -2.74 5.43 -3.28
CA ARG A 786 -2.92 6.39 -2.17
C ARG A 786 -2.12 7.67 -2.38
N SER A 787 -0.82 7.56 -2.65
CA SER A 787 0.08 8.70 -2.92
C SER A 787 1.08 8.31 -4.00
N TYR A 788 1.32 9.19 -4.97
CA TYR A 788 2.18 8.90 -6.14
C TYR A 788 3.51 9.66 -6.12
N HIS A 789 3.78 10.37 -5.03
CA HIS A 789 5.06 10.97 -4.71
C HIS A 789 5.26 10.89 -3.19
N ALA A 790 6.49 11.06 -2.75
CA ALA A 790 6.85 11.05 -1.35
C ALA A 790 8.02 12.01 -1.08
N ASN A 791 8.04 12.56 0.13
CA ASN A 791 9.10 13.45 0.59
C ASN A 791 9.61 13.02 1.97
N ILE A 792 10.93 13.10 2.16
CA ILE A 792 11.57 13.05 3.46
C ILE A 792 12.24 14.38 3.72
N ILE A 793 11.84 14.99 4.81
CA ILE A 793 12.17 16.36 5.18
C ILE A 793 13.07 16.27 6.40
N ALA A 794 14.35 16.56 6.20
CA ALA A 794 15.36 16.54 7.24
C ALA A 794 15.58 17.96 7.79
N ASN A 795 15.62 18.11 9.11
CA ASN A 795 15.91 19.41 9.73
C ASN A 795 17.42 19.67 9.93
N HIS A 796 18.29 18.75 9.51
CA HIS A 796 19.74 18.87 9.68
C HIS A 796 20.52 18.11 8.59
N GLU A 797 21.68 18.65 8.18
CA GLU A 797 22.52 18.10 7.10
C GLU A 797 23.02 16.68 7.41
N SER A 798 23.37 16.38 8.67
CA SER A 798 23.79 15.03 9.06
C SER A 798 22.72 13.97 8.78
N THR A 799 21.43 14.32 8.89
CA THR A 799 20.32 13.43 8.55
C THR A 799 20.23 13.21 7.04
N VAL A 800 20.43 14.27 6.25
CA VAL A 800 20.51 14.20 4.78
C VAL A 800 21.65 13.28 4.35
N GLN A 801 22.85 13.48 4.91
CA GLN A 801 24.01 12.64 4.64
C GLN A 801 23.73 11.17 4.97
N LYS A 802 23.13 10.90 6.13
CA LYS A 802 22.79 9.53 6.55
C LYS A 802 21.71 8.87 5.67
N LEU A 803 20.75 9.63 5.16
CA LEU A 803 19.73 9.10 4.24
C LEU A 803 20.32 8.75 2.86
N LEU A 804 21.25 9.59 2.38
CA LEU A 804 21.81 9.53 1.04
C LEU A 804 23.15 8.79 0.94
N CYS A 805 23.76 8.40 2.06
CA CYS A 805 25.05 7.72 2.04
C CYS A 805 24.97 6.34 1.39
N LEU A 806 26.08 5.94 0.78
CA LEU A 806 26.24 4.69 0.04
C LEU A 806 26.78 3.54 0.89
N ASP A 807 27.02 3.77 2.19
CA ASP A 807 27.60 2.75 3.06
C ASP A 807 26.66 1.56 3.24
N GLU A 808 27.20 0.36 3.01
CA GLU A 808 26.54 -0.93 3.14
C GLU A 808 26.44 -1.42 4.60
N ASN A 809 26.82 -0.61 5.58
CA ASN A 809 26.79 -0.97 7.01
C ASN A 809 25.38 -1.31 7.56
N ILE A 810 24.35 -1.31 6.70
CA ILE A 810 23.06 -1.96 6.97
C ILE A 810 23.26 -3.42 7.43
N ASP A 811 24.23 -4.12 6.84
CA ASP A 811 24.42 -5.56 7.04
C ASP A 811 25.32 -5.91 8.25
N ILE A 812 26.18 -4.99 8.71
CA ILE A 812 27.23 -5.29 9.72
C ILE A 812 26.67 -5.35 11.15
N ASP A 813 25.61 -4.61 11.45
CA ASP A 813 24.94 -4.60 12.76
C ASP A 813 23.65 -5.40 12.76
N ASN A 814 23.74 -6.67 12.35
CA ASN A 814 22.62 -7.58 12.37
C ASN A 814 22.36 -8.14 13.78
N ASP A 815 21.41 -7.53 14.49
CA ASP A 815 20.99 -7.96 15.83
C ASP A 815 20.57 -9.43 15.89
N ILE A 816 19.98 -9.97 14.83
CA ILE A 816 19.49 -11.37 14.81
C ILE A 816 20.66 -12.34 14.86
N GLU A 817 21.71 -12.12 14.06
CA GLU A 817 22.91 -12.97 14.07
C GLU A 817 23.61 -12.91 15.45
N LYS A 818 23.75 -11.71 16.01
CA LYS A 818 24.35 -11.51 17.34
C LYS A 818 23.52 -12.20 18.44
N MET A 819 22.19 -12.12 18.37
CA MET A 819 21.29 -12.77 19.32
C MET A 819 21.28 -14.29 19.13
N PHE A 820 21.36 -14.77 17.90
CA PHE A 820 21.43 -16.19 17.55
C PHE A 820 22.67 -16.85 18.16
N GLN A 821 23.83 -16.20 18.06
CA GLN A 821 25.09 -16.69 18.65
C GLN A 821 25.04 -16.81 20.18
N ASN A 822 24.29 -15.92 20.83
CA ASN A 822 24.12 -15.94 22.29
C ASN A 822 23.07 -16.98 22.76
N PHE A 823 22.32 -17.57 21.83
CA PHE A 823 21.31 -18.55 22.15
C PHE A 823 21.92 -19.96 22.17
N SER A 824 21.94 -20.59 23.34
CA SER A 824 22.22 -22.02 23.46
C SER A 824 20.88 -22.76 23.47
N PRO A 825 20.60 -23.62 22.47
CA PRO A 825 19.37 -24.41 22.49
C PRO A 825 19.42 -25.41 23.66
N GLU A 826 18.49 -25.24 24.61
CA GLU A 826 18.19 -26.22 25.68
C GLU A 826 17.51 -27.49 25.16
#